data_AF-A0A094B701-F1
#
_entry.id   AF-A0A094B701-F1
#
_cell.length_a   1.000
_cell.length_b   1.000
_cell.length_c   1.000
_cell.angle_alpha   90.00
_cell.angle_beta   90.00
_cell.angle_gamma   90.00
#
_symmetry.space_group_name_H-M   'P 1'
#
loop_
_entity.id
_entity.type
_entity.pdbx_description
1 polymer ?
#
loop_
_entity_poly.entity_id
_entity_poly.type
_entity_poly.pdbx_seq_one_letter_code
_entity_poly.pdbx_strand_id
1 'polypeptide(L)'
;MSRAAWHGTRIILRQVSPESIAIFDFIIELYASCGGDWKSLVGEDGITSDDCAAFIRYAATILSNIGNYYGSGDLKFVPDLNSLEHLKKLAIRSPRLQELFDGFENLILSTPPFSLGYPGDTAQSAYYPGHCDITKDEVEAISHTLQDLSIFPENTRIDKSISAGIPTFSVLQASTEIRISSHEFLLKKDTKAVVRLVSGDHCDELKQICASLTEALKYTANDTQKMFLSQYIESFQTGSLHAYRDSQRTWIKDQGPVVENIMGFVEPYRDPHGTRAEFEGLVAISDSEETKALKRLVDNSAKFIRRLPWSDSHSLENGGKGPFEKELFEPPDFASVHALAYCSTIIFPGINLPNYNDIRQECGFKNIIVANRMSAESSKSELCPYINRSEAETFQKHKFSAYYLWVVLHELLGHGTGKMMVQEGDDKYNFDINNKPIDPLTGNAITCWYKPGQTWTSQFWELATTVDECRAELVGAYLMDDPELLSLFGFTADSEITSDDLTYNLYLQLGVDGLRGLQNFNVDSNKWEQAHSRAHFAMLKCLLTDGNGFMSVTCDSERKILTVQVDPDVQSCRTYYEELSRVDGEFLEWRDIVLANKEPKWVFVQANTFLEGDQVSFNMSSVNSSTLLNLLAFVGPDKIDKAMLVEASQVSKWENEFEFLSNEIDIDNSVTELLQASLIDKNTLDGALSIRESVRDTIICKLSNSDQDKYFDAAVRIISCAFPDTWSEDVGHQFVTWEKCEKYLPHVNYLVKHAKTYSISSTVSQQYGELLLRCSWYLYEREQYTTARWFVDTTVEALADKASLAFASAVDLSGLIDLDINKPTSALVPFNLALEIRKNVLGPEDPLIASSFNNIALSYTETGNLEKAYSAHEKALSIRLRAETRVDNTYSNMSSLLLRMGKPNEAEEIMQKCPALKDFTDDSFINTGNPRYVGNMVLLSRIRLAQGRLDDAMRLASKALTFRQKLQGNRLKTCDSLYDVADILVRQERVSSAIELLKQLVAISETLTEAEGQLARANYKLSVLYGEKGMAAESQACKSRAISLRDNLRPESKDGPFEESEFMKLCLFMLW
;
A
#
# COMPACT_ATOMS: atom_id res chain seq x y z
N MET A 1 -3.55 4.31 24.84
CA MET A 1 -2.26 4.94 24.54
C MET A 1 -2.41 6.32 23.89
N SER A 2 -3.26 6.50 22.86
CA SER A 2 -3.43 7.81 22.20
C SER A 2 -3.82 8.95 23.16
N ARG A 3 -4.70 8.67 24.14
CA ARG A 3 -4.98 9.61 25.24
C ARG A 3 -3.74 10.01 26.04
N ALA A 4 -2.86 9.04 26.34
CA ALA A 4 -1.61 9.31 27.05
C ALA A 4 -0.70 10.25 26.25
N ALA A 5 -0.56 10.03 24.94
CA ALA A 5 0.19 10.93 24.06
C ALA A 5 -0.35 12.37 24.14
N TRP A 6 -1.66 12.54 23.94
CA TRP A 6 -2.29 13.87 23.94
C TRP A 6 -2.34 14.55 25.31
N HIS A 7 -2.30 13.81 26.43
CA HIS A 7 -2.10 14.42 27.75
C HIS A 7 -0.74 15.14 27.86
N GLY A 8 0.23 14.78 27.02
CA GLY A 8 1.52 15.46 26.87
C GLY A 8 1.46 16.87 26.25
N THR A 9 0.35 17.26 25.61
CA THR A 9 0.22 18.57 24.92
C THR A 9 0.60 19.74 25.83
N ARG A 10 0.14 19.73 27.08
CA ARG A 10 0.43 20.80 28.06
C ARG A 10 1.87 20.77 28.58
N ILE A 11 2.54 19.62 28.52
CA ILE A 11 3.97 19.51 28.82
C ILE A 11 4.75 20.26 27.75
N ILE A 12 4.47 19.95 26.48
CA ILE A 12 5.10 20.58 25.32
C ILE A 12 4.85 22.09 25.30
N LEU A 13 3.60 22.55 25.43
CA LEU A 13 3.27 23.99 25.49
C LEU A 13 4.10 24.73 26.55
N ARG A 14 4.37 24.08 27.69
CA ARG A 14 5.20 24.62 28.79
C ARG A 14 6.70 24.61 28.48
N GLN A 15 7.15 23.72 27.60
CA GLN A 15 8.53 23.65 27.10
C GLN A 15 8.80 24.66 25.97
N VAL A 16 7.75 25.09 25.24
CA VAL A 16 7.88 26.08 24.15
C VAL A 16 8.02 27.51 24.68
N SER A 17 6.99 28.04 25.34
CA SER A 17 7.00 29.44 25.80
C SER A 17 6.05 29.67 26.97
N PRO A 18 6.25 30.73 27.78
CA PRO A 18 5.37 31.06 28.89
C PRO A 18 3.90 31.30 28.47
N GLU A 19 3.66 31.89 27.30
CA GLU A 19 2.32 32.26 26.82
C GLU A 19 1.56 31.13 26.12
N SER A 20 2.24 30.07 25.68
CA SER A 20 1.65 29.03 24.83
C SER A 20 0.44 28.33 25.46
N ILE A 21 0.45 28.07 26.78
CA ILE A 21 -0.70 27.45 27.47
C ILE A 21 -1.93 28.36 27.43
N ALA A 22 -1.76 29.65 27.71
CA ALA A 22 -2.87 30.60 27.75
C ALA A 22 -3.48 30.81 26.36
N ILE A 23 -2.65 30.85 25.31
CA ILE A 23 -3.11 30.92 23.91
C ILE A 23 -3.89 29.66 23.53
N PHE A 24 -3.36 28.47 23.86
CA PHE A 24 -4.05 27.20 23.61
C PHE A 24 -5.42 27.16 24.31
N ASP A 25 -5.47 27.48 25.60
CA ASP A 25 -6.71 27.47 26.37
C ASP A 25 -7.73 28.49 25.82
N PHE A 26 -7.27 29.64 25.32
CA PHE A 26 -8.13 30.62 24.66
C PHE A 26 -8.75 30.07 23.37
N ILE A 27 -7.97 29.37 22.54
CA ILE A 27 -8.47 28.74 21.31
C ILE A 27 -9.55 27.69 21.63
N ILE A 28 -9.28 26.82 22.61
CA ILE A 28 -10.21 25.74 23.00
C ILE A 28 -11.50 26.31 23.62
N GLU A 29 -11.38 27.30 24.50
CA GLU A 29 -12.54 27.98 25.10
C GLU A 29 -13.36 28.73 24.05
N LEU A 30 -12.70 29.37 23.08
CA LEU A 30 -13.39 30.10 22.02
C LEU A 30 -14.13 29.14 21.09
N TYR A 31 -13.51 28.02 20.71
CA TYR A 31 -14.15 26.93 19.97
C TYR A 31 -15.41 26.42 20.70
N ALA A 32 -15.30 26.18 22.01
CA ALA A 32 -16.43 25.75 22.83
C ALA A 32 -17.55 26.80 22.87
N SER A 33 -17.19 28.09 22.99
CA SER A 33 -18.16 29.19 23.07
C SER A 33 -19.01 29.38 21.80
N CYS A 34 -18.50 28.94 20.63
CA CYS A 34 -19.22 28.98 19.36
C CYS A 34 -19.69 27.60 18.88
N GLY A 35 -19.53 26.54 19.69
CA GLY A 35 -19.88 25.17 19.32
C GLY A 35 -19.15 24.66 18.06
N GLY A 36 -17.98 25.23 17.75
CA GLY A 36 -17.23 24.97 16.53
C GLY A 36 -17.72 25.67 15.26
N ASP A 37 -18.83 26.42 15.32
CA ASP A 37 -19.30 27.22 14.19
C ASP A 37 -18.61 28.59 14.15
N TRP A 38 -17.39 28.62 13.62
CA TRP A 38 -16.61 29.87 13.51
C TRP A 38 -17.30 30.96 12.67
N LYS A 39 -18.21 30.59 11.75
CA LYS A 39 -18.93 31.57 10.92
C LYS A 39 -19.92 32.39 11.75
N SER A 40 -20.42 31.85 12.85
CA SER A 40 -21.26 32.59 13.81
C SER A 40 -20.55 33.81 14.39
N LEU A 41 -19.21 33.82 14.41
CA LEU A 41 -18.42 34.95 14.91
C LEU A 41 -18.36 36.12 13.90
N VAL A 42 -18.72 35.91 12.63
CA VAL A 42 -18.63 36.93 11.58
C VAL A 42 -19.83 37.87 11.65
N GLY A 43 -19.56 39.18 11.70
CA GLY A 43 -20.58 40.23 11.78
C GLY A 43 -20.97 40.61 13.22
N GLU A 44 -20.75 39.73 14.20
CA GLU A 44 -20.86 40.07 15.62
C GLU A 44 -19.72 41.04 16.00
N ASP A 45 -20.08 42.15 16.66
CA ASP A 45 -19.15 43.18 17.16
C ASP A 45 -18.14 43.75 16.12
N GLY A 46 -18.43 43.59 14.83
CA GLY A 46 -17.60 44.08 13.73
C GLY A 46 -16.42 43.18 13.34
N ILE A 47 -16.46 41.88 13.67
CA ILE A 47 -15.48 40.89 13.18
C ILE A 47 -15.77 40.57 11.70
N THR A 48 -14.78 40.74 10.83
CA THR A 48 -14.94 40.42 9.40
C THR A 48 -14.67 38.94 9.12
N SER A 49 -15.07 38.48 7.93
CA SER A 49 -14.73 37.13 7.46
C SER A 49 -13.21 36.94 7.37
N ASP A 50 -12.47 37.98 7.00
CA ASP A 50 -11.02 37.91 6.83
C ASP A 50 -10.30 37.83 8.19
N ASP A 51 -10.74 38.60 9.18
CA ASP A 51 -10.20 38.54 10.55
C ASP A 51 -10.42 37.17 11.18
N CYS A 52 -11.64 36.63 11.03
CA CYS A 52 -11.99 35.31 11.52
C CYS A 52 -11.13 34.23 10.84
N ALA A 53 -10.98 34.28 9.52
CA ALA A 53 -10.13 33.35 8.78
C ALA A 53 -8.65 33.46 9.18
N ALA A 54 -8.14 34.67 9.41
CA ALA A 54 -6.77 34.89 9.87
C ALA A 54 -6.52 34.29 11.27
N PHE A 55 -7.45 34.48 12.20
CA PHE A 55 -7.36 33.86 13.52
C PHE A 55 -7.45 32.33 13.45
N ILE A 56 -8.35 31.77 12.63
CA ILE A 56 -8.45 30.31 12.44
C ILE A 56 -7.15 29.73 11.89
N ARG A 57 -6.51 30.40 10.91
CA ARG A 57 -5.19 29.98 10.40
C ARG A 57 -4.14 29.98 11.51
N TYR A 58 -4.11 31.01 12.33
CA TYR A 58 -3.21 31.08 13.49
C TYR A 58 -3.48 29.97 14.50
N ALA A 59 -4.76 29.76 14.88
CA ALA A 59 -5.17 28.73 15.80
C ALA A 59 -4.80 27.32 15.30
N ALA A 60 -5.05 27.03 14.01
CA ALA A 60 -4.66 25.77 13.39
C ALA A 60 -3.14 25.56 13.42
N THR A 61 -2.36 26.63 13.21
CA THR A 61 -0.89 26.59 13.27
C THR A 61 -0.40 26.32 14.70
N ILE A 62 -0.99 26.98 15.72
CA ILE A 62 -0.71 26.73 17.15
C ILE A 62 -0.99 25.27 17.50
N LEU A 63 -2.18 24.77 17.13
CA LEU A 63 -2.61 23.41 17.46
C LEU A 63 -1.71 22.35 16.81
N SER A 64 -1.25 22.59 15.58
CA SER A 64 -0.35 21.67 14.89
C SER A 64 1.09 21.72 15.39
N ASN A 65 1.58 22.86 15.88
CA ASN A 65 2.95 22.99 16.41
C ASN A 65 3.02 22.81 17.93
N ILE A 66 1.87 22.68 18.60
CA ILE A 66 1.74 22.62 20.07
C ILE A 66 2.48 23.80 20.74
N GLY A 67 2.30 25.00 20.17
CA GLY A 67 2.94 26.22 20.64
C GLY A 67 3.00 27.31 19.56
N ASN A 68 3.39 28.53 19.96
CA ASN A 68 3.49 29.71 19.09
C ASN A 68 4.86 29.91 18.41
N TYR A 69 5.66 28.84 18.37
CA TYR A 69 6.94 28.76 17.66
C TYR A 69 6.88 27.55 16.75
N TYR A 70 7.40 27.68 15.53
CA TYR A 70 7.47 26.54 14.64
C TYR A 70 8.39 25.46 15.22
N GLY A 71 7.94 24.20 15.26
CA GLY A 71 8.79 23.09 15.70
C GLY A 71 10.05 22.97 14.85
N SER A 72 9.92 23.17 13.53
CA SER A 72 11.06 23.28 12.62
C SER A 72 11.48 24.75 12.42
N GLY A 73 12.72 25.06 12.80
CA GLY A 73 13.38 26.36 12.69
C GLY A 73 13.21 27.29 13.89
N ASP A 74 12.39 26.92 14.88
CA ASP A 74 12.26 27.63 16.17
C ASP A 74 11.94 29.13 16.07
N LEU A 75 11.29 29.55 14.99
CA LEU A 75 10.85 30.94 14.78
C LEU A 75 9.45 31.17 15.34
N LYS A 76 9.26 32.32 15.99
CA LYS A 76 7.94 32.77 16.46
C LYS A 76 7.04 33.07 15.26
N PHE A 77 5.77 32.69 15.33
CA PHE A 77 4.75 33.13 14.38
C PHE A 77 3.62 33.88 15.11
N VAL A 78 3.11 34.93 14.46
CA VAL A 78 2.10 35.83 15.01
C VAL A 78 0.82 35.76 14.16
N PRO A 79 -0.36 36.01 14.73
CA PRO A 79 -1.60 36.06 13.95
C PRO A 79 -1.56 37.21 12.95
N ASP A 80 -1.97 36.95 11.72
CA ASP A 80 -2.08 37.93 10.63
C ASP A 80 -3.33 38.81 10.81
N LEU A 81 -3.32 39.64 11.86
CA LEU A 81 -4.45 40.49 12.23
C LEU A 81 -4.08 41.97 12.12
N ASN A 82 -5.00 42.76 11.55
CA ASN A 82 -4.83 44.20 11.40
C ASN A 82 -4.86 44.97 12.74
N SER A 83 -5.41 44.38 13.81
CA SER A 83 -5.51 44.97 15.15
C SER A 83 -5.83 43.93 16.23
N LEU A 84 -5.20 44.06 17.40
CA LEU A 84 -5.51 43.31 18.64
C LEU A 84 -6.93 43.56 19.16
N GLU A 85 -7.57 44.67 18.76
CA GLU A 85 -8.94 45.00 19.18
C GLU A 85 -9.95 43.93 18.76
N HIS A 86 -9.70 43.19 17.68
CA HIS A 86 -10.58 42.08 17.27
C HIS A 86 -10.47 40.86 18.20
N LEU A 87 -9.25 40.54 18.67
CA LEU A 87 -9.06 39.49 19.66
C LEU A 87 -9.65 39.86 21.02
N LYS A 88 -9.54 41.14 21.42
CA LYS A 88 -10.22 41.67 22.62
C LYS A 88 -11.72 41.47 22.57
N LYS A 89 -12.34 41.74 21.42
CA LYS A 89 -13.79 41.52 21.24
C LYS A 89 -14.17 40.06 21.39
N LEU A 90 -13.38 39.15 20.81
CA LEU A 90 -13.55 37.70 21.03
C LEU A 90 -13.39 37.34 22.51
N ALA A 91 -12.46 37.99 23.22
CA ALA A 91 -12.20 37.75 24.63
C ALA A 91 -13.38 38.12 25.56
N ILE A 92 -14.13 39.18 25.23
CA ILE A 92 -15.25 39.67 26.05
C ILE A 92 -16.44 38.69 26.10
N ARG A 93 -16.49 37.71 25.19
CA ARG A 93 -17.60 36.72 25.10
C ARG A 93 -17.76 35.86 26.36
N SER A 94 -16.69 35.64 27.11
CA SER A 94 -16.78 34.96 28.40
C SER A 94 -15.75 35.53 29.38
N PRO A 95 -16.05 35.56 30.69
CA PRO A 95 -15.08 35.99 31.71
C PRO A 95 -13.77 35.18 31.64
N ARG A 96 -13.86 33.90 31.26
CA ARG A 96 -12.70 33.03 31.10
C ARG A 96 -11.85 33.41 29.91
N LEU A 97 -12.46 33.74 28.77
CA LEU A 97 -11.74 34.21 27.59
C LEU A 97 -11.01 35.52 27.85
N GLN A 98 -11.63 36.45 28.59
CA GLN A 98 -10.98 37.70 29.00
C GLN A 98 -9.77 37.44 29.90
N GLU A 99 -9.92 36.61 30.94
CA GLU A 99 -8.82 36.24 31.83
C GLU A 99 -7.63 35.62 31.07
N LEU A 100 -7.91 34.71 30.13
CA LEU A 100 -6.89 34.07 29.30
C LEU A 100 -6.19 35.09 28.39
N PHE A 101 -6.96 35.94 27.73
CA PHE A 101 -6.44 36.97 26.83
C PHE A 101 -5.54 37.97 27.56
N ASP A 102 -5.96 38.45 28.73
CA ASP A 102 -5.17 39.37 29.57
C ASP A 102 -3.79 38.78 29.92
N GLY A 103 -3.70 37.45 30.01
CA GLY A 103 -2.46 36.72 30.29
C GLY A 103 -1.43 36.73 29.15
N PHE A 104 -1.85 36.91 27.90
CA PHE A 104 -0.94 36.88 26.73
C PHE A 104 -1.05 38.09 25.79
N GLU A 105 -1.93 39.07 26.04
CA GLU A 105 -2.20 40.21 25.16
C GLU A 105 -0.91 40.90 24.67
N ASN A 106 0.03 41.13 25.59
CA ASN A 106 1.28 41.83 25.29
C ASN A 106 2.34 40.94 24.60
N LEU A 107 2.11 39.63 24.51
CA LEU A 107 3.07 38.64 24.01
C LEU A 107 2.71 38.09 22.63
N ILE A 108 1.43 38.00 22.28
CA ILE A 108 0.96 37.35 21.04
C ILE A 108 1.42 38.05 19.75
N LEU A 109 1.56 39.38 19.76
CA LEU A 109 2.10 40.16 18.64
C LEU A 109 3.56 40.61 18.85
N SER A 110 4.17 40.36 20.02
CA SER A 110 5.52 40.84 20.31
C SER A 110 6.59 40.07 19.56
N THR A 111 7.43 40.82 18.85
CA THR A 111 8.72 40.37 18.29
C THR A 111 9.74 41.48 18.59
N PRO A 112 10.77 41.27 19.46
CA PRO A 112 11.32 40.03 20.04
C PRO A 112 10.52 39.38 21.21
N PRO A 113 10.86 38.13 21.64
CA PRO A 113 11.89 37.26 21.08
C PRO A 113 11.47 36.66 19.73
N PHE A 114 12.40 36.62 18.78
CA PHE A 114 12.17 36.17 17.40
C PHE A 114 12.29 34.65 17.27
N SER A 115 13.13 34.03 18.09
CA SER A 115 13.43 32.59 18.04
C SER A 115 13.49 31.95 19.43
N LEU A 116 13.53 30.61 19.47
CA LEU A 116 14.00 29.91 20.67
C LEU A 116 15.54 29.90 20.71
N GLY A 117 16.09 29.92 21.92
CA GLY A 117 17.53 30.02 22.16
C GLY A 117 17.86 30.27 23.63
N TYR A 118 19.14 30.48 23.94
CA TYR A 118 19.51 30.95 25.29
C TYR A 118 18.78 32.28 25.57
N PRO A 119 18.18 32.45 26.77
CA PRO A 119 17.46 33.67 27.11
C PRO A 119 18.30 34.94 26.89
N GLY A 120 17.74 35.92 26.18
CA GLY A 120 18.36 37.20 25.89
C GLY A 120 17.43 38.14 25.12
N ASP A 121 17.96 39.21 24.54
CA ASP A 121 17.14 40.26 23.88
C ASP A 121 16.33 39.74 22.66
N THR A 122 16.82 38.71 21.98
CA THR A 122 16.25 38.22 20.71
C THR A 122 15.70 36.80 20.78
N ALA A 123 15.95 36.06 21.87
CA ALA A 123 15.61 34.66 21.99
C ALA A 123 15.13 34.30 23.40
N GLN A 124 14.33 33.25 23.52
CA GLN A 124 13.84 32.72 24.80
C GLN A 124 13.90 31.19 24.85
N SER A 125 13.79 30.63 26.06
CA SER A 125 13.63 29.19 26.22
C SER A 125 12.92 28.86 27.53
N ALA A 126 11.84 28.09 27.46
CA ALA A 126 11.09 27.69 28.65
C ALA A 126 11.67 26.46 29.37
N TYR A 127 12.82 25.94 28.92
CA TYR A 127 13.68 25.03 29.68
C TYR A 127 14.41 25.72 30.84
N TYR A 128 14.49 27.05 30.80
CA TYR A 128 15.03 27.90 31.85
C TYR A 128 13.92 28.79 32.44
N PRO A 129 12.89 28.21 33.07
CA PRO A 129 11.75 28.97 33.56
C PRO A 129 12.18 29.86 34.72
N GLY A 130 11.96 31.17 34.63
CA GLY A 130 12.27 32.08 35.73
C GLY A 130 12.26 33.54 35.31
N HIS A 131 12.28 34.44 36.30
CA HIS A 131 12.40 35.88 36.07
C HIS A 131 13.86 36.38 36.17
N CYS A 132 14.78 35.51 36.60
CA CYS A 132 16.20 35.82 36.68
C CYS A 132 16.91 35.21 35.46
N ASP A 133 17.65 36.04 34.73
CA ASP A 133 18.43 35.57 33.58
C ASP A 133 19.47 34.54 34.00
N ILE A 134 19.42 33.37 33.37
CA ILE A 134 20.44 32.32 33.49
C ILE A 134 21.42 32.43 32.32
N THR A 135 22.70 32.27 32.62
CA THR A 135 23.77 32.36 31.62
C THR A 135 24.16 30.98 31.10
N LYS A 136 24.74 30.92 29.90
CA LYS A 136 25.27 29.68 29.31
C LYS A 136 26.28 28.98 30.23
N ASP A 137 27.17 29.74 30.86
CA ASP A 137 28.20 29.21 31.77
C ASP A 137 27.59 28.59 33.05
N GLU A 138 26.49 29.17 33.56
CA GLU A 138 25.74 28.60 34.69
C GLU A 138 25.09 27.28 34.29
N VAL A 139 24.45 27.22 33.12
CA VAL A 139 23.84 25.98 32.59
C VAL A 139 24.88 24.88 32.40
N GLU A 140 26.05 25.21 31.84
CA GLU A 140 27.16 24.26 31.68
C GLU A 140 27.67 23.74 33.04
N ALA A 141 27.84 24.63 34.01
CA ALA A 141 28.30 24.25 35.35
C ALA A 141 27.28 23.38 36.10
N ILE A 142 25.99 23.64 35.94
CA ILE A 142 24.91 22.80 36.50
C ILE A 142 24.92 21.43 35.81
N SER A 143 25.04 21.39 34.48
CA SER A 143 25.05 20.13 33.73
C SER A 143 26.23 19.22 34.13
N HIS A 144 27.42 19.78 34.36
CA HIS A 144 28.54 19.04 34.94
C HIS A 144 28.26 18.54 36.37
N THR A 145 27.60 19.35 37.19
CA THR A 145 27.22 18.95 38.56
C THR A 145 26.22 17.79 38.53
N LEU A 146 25.23 17.83 37.65
CA LEU A 146 24.27 16.72 37.47
C LEU A 146 24.96 15.44 36.97
N GLN A 147 25.91 15.58 36.04
CA GLN A 147 26.72 14.46 35.55
C GLN A 147 27.53 13.79 36.68
N ASP A 148 28.20 14.58 37.52
CA ASP A 148 28.95 14.06 38.68
C ASP A 148 28.04 13.29 39.67
N LEU A 149 26.77 13.68 39.74
CA LEU A 149 25.75 13.08 40.60
C LEU A 149 25.00 11.92 39.92
N SER A 150 25.32 11.60 38.67
CA SER A 150 24.60 10.61 37.86
C SER A 150 23.09 10.92 37.73
N ILE A 151 22.75 12.21 37.66
CA ILE A 151 21.40 12.70 37.37
C ILE A 151 21.35 13.05 35.88
N PHE A 152 20.53 12.32 35.14
CA PHE A 152 20.33 12.52 33.71
C PHE A 152 19.44 13.76 33.43
N PRO A 153 19.78 14.62 32.44
CA PRO A 153 19.12 15.92 32.24
C PRO A 153 17.82 15.91 31.42
N GLU A 154 17.49 14.83 30.71
CA GLU A 154 16.50 14.79 29.63
C GLU A 154 15.09 15.21 30.10
N ASN A 155 14.70 14.84 31.32
CA ASN A 155 13.39 15.17 31.90
C ASN A 155 13.46 16.35 32.89
N THR A 156 14.37 17.30 32.69
CA THR A 156 14.61 18.41 33.62
C THR A 156 14.46 19.81 33.01
N ARG A 157 14.20 20.80 33.87
CA ARG A 157 14.28 22.26 33.58
C ARG A 157 15.07 22.96 34.70
N ILE A 158 15.53 24.19 34.49
CA ILE A 158 16.29 24.94 35.51
C ILE A 158 15.63 26.28 35.82
N ASP A 159 15.18 26.45 37.05
CA ASP A 159 14.75 27.75 37.59
C ASP A 159 15.88 28.40 38.39
N LYS A 160 16.14 29.68 38.12
CA LYS A 160 17.13 30.49 38.81
C LYS A 160 16.43 31.50 39.71
N SER A 161 16.77 31.46 41.00
CA SER A 161 16.35 32.46 41.98
C SER A 161 17.56 33.06 42.68
N ILE A 162 17.43 34.30 43.17
CA ILE A 162 18.49 34.97 43.93
C ILE A 162 17.92 35.30 45.30
N SER A 163 18.47 34.68 46.35
CA SER A 163 18.09 34.92 47.73
C SER A 163 19.28 35.45 48.52
N ALA A 164 19.14 36.64 49.11
CA ALA A 164 20.23 37.31 49.87
C ALA A 164 21.57 37.44 49.09
N GLY A 165 21.50 37.63 47.77
CA GLY A 165 22.68 37.74 46.89
C GLY A 165 23.34 36.41 46.53
N ILE A 166 22.75 35.28 46.93
CA ILE A 166 23.20 33.94 46.57
C ILE A 166 22.28 33.39 45.46
N PRO A 167 22.84 33.01 44.29
CA PRO A 167 22.07 32.32 43.27
C PRO A 167 21.75 30.88 43.72
N THR A 168 20.48 30.51 43.61
CA THR A 168 19.96 29.16 43.84
C THR A 168 19.30 28.65 42.58
N PHE A 169 19.78 27.51 42.10
CA PHE A 169 19.31 26.83 40.89
C PHE A 169 18.46 25.62 41.27
N SER A 170 17.18 25.67 40.95
CA SER A 170 16.25 24.55 41.12
C SER A 170 16.19 23.74 39.83
N VAL A 171 16.75 22.54 39.85
CA VAL A 171 16.62 21.56 38.77
C VAL A 171 15.27 20.88 38.95
N LEU A 172 14.30 21.30 38.14
CA LEU A 172 12.93 20.81 38.14
C LEU A 172 12.90 19.48 37.39
N GLN A 173 12.59 18.38 38.07
CA GLN A 173 12.51 17.05 37.50
C GLN A 173 11.04 16.68 37.27
N ALA A 174 10.73 16.21 36.07
CA ALA A 174 9.38 15.82 35.70
C ALA A 174 8.96 14.53 36.41
N SER A 175 7.91 14.61 37.24
CA SER A 175 7.39 13.46 37.99
C SER A 175 6.00 13.73 38.57
N THR A 176 5.23 12.67 38.82
CA THR A 176 3.99 12.79 39.62
C THR A 176 4.27 12.96 41.12
N GLU A 177 5.36 12.37 41.61
CA GLU A 177 5.78 12.51 43.00
C GLU A 177 6.43 13.87 43.22
N ILE A 178 6.01 14.56 44.28
CA ILE A 178 6.56 15.86 44.65
C ILE A 178 7.54 15.65 45.79
N ARG A 179 8.82 15.94 45.53
CA ARG A 179 9.90 15.81 46.52
C ARG A 179 10.84 17.00 46.36
N ILE A 180 11.11 17.70 47.46
CA ILE A 180 12.21 18.66 47.52
C ILE A 180 13.38 17.92 48.16
N SER A 181 14.46 17.70 47.40
CA SER A 181 15.68 17.13 47.97
C SER A 181 16.16 18.02 49.12
N SER A 182 16.41 17.42 50.28
CA SER A 182 17.08 18.10 51.40
C SER A 182 18.59 18.24 51.18
N HIS A 183 19.13 17.57 50.16
CA HIS A 183 20.52 17.70 49.72
C HIS A 183 20.64 18.84 48.72
N GLU A 184 21.44 19.83 49.10
CA GLU A 184 21.92 20.94 48.29
C GLU A 184 23.32 20.63 47.78
N PHE A 185 23.58 20.92 46.51
CA PHE A 185 24.88 20.73 45.88
C PHE A 185 25.53 22.09 45.63
N LEU A 186 26.84 22.19 45.85
CA LEU A 186 27.60 23.41 45.57
C LEU A 186 28.17 23.35 44.16
N LEU A 187 28.07 24.45 43.41
CA LEU A 187 28.72 24.58 42.11
C LEU A 187 30.25 24.63 42.28
N LYS A 188 30.97 23.78 41.55
CA LYS A 188 32.44 23.67 41.65
C LYS A 188 33.19 24.99 41.34
N LYS A 189 32.64 25.85 40.47
CA LYS A 189 33.25 27.12 40.04
C LYS A 189 32.81 28.34 40.88
N ASP A 190 31.68 28.26 41.58
CA ASP A 190 31.17 29.30 42.50
C ASP A 190 30.65 28.64 43.78
N THR A 191 31.49 28.61 44.81
CA THR A 191 31.22 27.91 46.08
C THR A 191 30.11 28.54 46.92
N LYS A 192 29.50 29.64 46.47
CA LYS A 192 28.32 30.24 47.11
C LYS A 192 27.02 29.83 46.44
N ALA A 193 27.04 29.37 45.20
CA ALA A 193 25.86 29.04 44.43
C ALA A 193 25.34 27.63 44.76
N VAL A 194 24.03 27.51 44.95
CA VAL A 194 23.37 26.28 45.43
C VAL A 194 22.55 25.67 44.31
N VAL A 195 22.68 24.36 44.09
CA VAL A 195 21.84 23.57 43.18
C VAL A 195 20.98 22.62 43.99
N ARG A 196 19.67 22.56 43.71
CA ARG A 196 18.71 21.67 44.37
C ARG A 196 17.88 20.92 43.33
N LEU A 197 17.66 19.63 43.57
CA LEU A 197 16.74 18.83 42.77
C LEU A 197 15.32 18.93 43.34
N VAL A 198 14.36 19.26 42.48
CA VAL A 198 12.95 19.44 42.83
C VAL A 198 12.10 18.56 41.91
N SER A 199 11.58 17.46 42.43
CA SER A 199 10.65 16.58 41.73
C SER A 199 9.23 17.16 41.78
N GLY A 200 8.44 16.92 40.74
CA GLY A 200 7.04 17.34 40.64
C GLY A 200 6.74 18.24 39.45
N ASP A 201 7.68 18.44 38.53
CA ASP A 201 7.40 19.19 37.31
C ASP A 201 6.41 18.40 36.44
N HIS A 202 5.48 19.10 35.78
CA HIS A 202 4.43 18.49 34.96
C HIS A 202 3.53 17.45 35.66
N CYS A 203 3.41 17.54 36.99
CA CYS A 203 2.75 16.54 37.84
C CYS A 203 1.33 16.16 37.38
N ASP A 204 0.49 17.14 37.05
CA ASP A 204 -0.92 16.89 36.72
C ASP A 204 -1.12 16.27 35.33
N GLU A 205 -0.28 16.64 34.36
CA GLU A 205 -0.23 16.00 33.07
C GLU A 205 0.29 14.56 33.19
N LEU A 206 1.40 14.35 33.90
CA LEU A 206 1.99 13.03 34.11
C LEU A 206 1.05 12.08 34.85
N LYS A 207 0.23 12.55 35.80
CA LYS A 207 -0.82 11.73 36.44
C LYS A 207 -1.82 11.20 35.41
N GLN A 208 -2.25 12.04 34.47
CA GLN A 208 -3.21 11.63 33.43
C GLN A 208 -2.56 10.68 32.41
N ILE A 209 -1.29 10.89 32.09
CA ILE A 209 -0.48 9.98 31.28
C ILE A 209 -0.38 8.63 31.97
N CYS A 210 0.08 8.57 33.23
CA CYS A 210 0.16 7.33 34.02
C CYS A 210 -1.19 6.62 34.14
N ALA A 211 -2.28 7.34 34.36
CA ALA A 211 -3.62 6.74 34.40
C ALA A 211 -4.01 6.10 33.06
N SER A 212 -3.76 6.80 31.95
CA SER A 212 -4.04 6.30 30.60
C SER A 212 -3.16 5.11 30.20
N LEU A 213 -1.89 5.10 30.63
CA LEU A 213 -0.97 3.97 30.42
C LEU A 213 -1.36 2.78 31.30
N THR A 214 -1.80 3.02 32.53
CA THR A 214 -2.31 1.96 33.43
C THR A 214 -3.54 1.28 32.83
N GLU A 215 -4.42 2.05 32.19
CA GLU A 215 -5.54 1.46 31.44
C GLU A 215 -5.06 0.66 30.23
N ALA A 216 -4.05 1.16 29.51
CA ALA A 216 -3.46 0.46 28.36
C ALA A 216 -2.80 -0.89 28.74
N LEU A 217 -2.27 -1.04 29.96
CA LEU A 217 -1.71 -2.31 30.45
C LEU A 217 -2.69 -3.49 30.38
N LYS A 218 -4.00 -3.24 30.37
CA LYS A 218 -5.03 -4.28 30.24
C LYS A 218 -5.12 -4.89 28.83
N TYR A 219 -4.58 -4.19 27.83
CA TYR A 219 -4.74 -4.49 26.41
C TYR A 219 -3.41 -4.80 25.70
N THR A 220 -2.32 -4.97 26.46
CA THR A 220 -1.00 -5.31 25.91
C THR A 220 -1.03 -6.67 25.22
N ALA A 221 -0.42 -6.77 24.04
CA ALA A 221 -0.39 -8.00 23.26
C ALA A 221 0.55 -9.07 23.84
N ASN A 222 1.55 -8.65 24.63
CA ASN A 222 2.56 -9.54 25.20
C ASN A 222 3.15 -8.99 26.52
N ASP A 223 3.91 -9.82 27.23
CA ASP A 223 4.53 -9.46 28.51
C ASP A 223 5.61 -8.38 28.37
N THR A 224 6.28 -8.29 27.21
CA THR A 224 7.28 -7.25 26.92
C THR A 224 6.62 -5.87 26.93
N GLN A 225 5.47 -5.74 26.26
CA GLN A 225 4.64 -4.52 26.27
C GLN A 225 4.19 -4.14 27.67
N LYS A 226 3.70 -5.11 28.42
CA LYS A 226 3.30 -4.89 29.82
C LYS A 226 4.46 -4.38 30.67
N MET A 227 5.66 -4.93 30.46
CA MET A 227 6.86 -4.54 31.19
C MET A 227 7.31 -3.12 30.85
N PHE A 228 7.53 -2.78 29.58
CA PHE A 228 8.04 -1.44 29.24
C PHE A 228 7.03 -0.35 29.58
N LEU A 229 5.72 -0.60 29.42
CA LEU A 229 4.69 0.36 29.84
C LEU A 229 4.67 0.56 31.37
N SER A 230 4.93 -0.49 32.14
CA SER A 230 5.06 -0.38 33.61
C SER A 230 6.30 0.44 33.99
N GLN A 231 7.39 0.29 33.25
CA GLN A 231 8.63 1.06 33.46
C GLN A 231 8.48 2.53 33.03
N TYR A 232 7.71 2.83 31.98
CA TYR A 232 7.29 4.21 31.67
C TYR A 232 6.50 4.82 32.82
N ILE A 233 5.51 4.09 33.36
CA ILE A 233 4.72 4.56 34.50
C ILE A 233 5.62 4.83 35.71
N GLU A 234 6.55 3.93 36.03
CA GLU A 234 7.52 4.13 37.13
C GLU A 234 8.38 5.37 36.90
N SER A 235 8.90 5.56 35.69
CA SER A 235 9.69 6.73 35.33
C SER A 235 8.89 8.02 35.49
N PHE A 236 7.68 8.09 34.97
CA PHE A 236 6.81 9.28 35.10
C PHE A 236 6.33 9.50 36.53
N GLN A 237 6.21 8.45 37.34
CA GLN A 237 5.86 8.59 38.75
C GLN A 237 6.99 9.18 39.56
N THR A 238 8.20 8.62 39.40
CA THR A 238 9.36 8.89 40.26
C THR A 238 10.31 9.96 39.73
N GLY A 239 10.25 10.25 38.42
CA GLY A 239 11.24 11.04 37.69
C GLY A 239 12.50 10.27 37.30
N SER A 240 12.55 8.96 37.54
CA SER A 240 13.74 8.13 37.29
C SER A 240 13.97 7.90 35.79
N LEU A 241 15.03 8.49 35.25
CA LEU A 241 15.51 8.18 33.90
C LEU A 241 16.22 6.82 33.82
N HIS A 242 16.61 6.21 34.95
CA HIS A 242 17.06 4.81 34.94
C HIS A 242 15.89 3.88 34.57
N ALA A 243 14.71 4.09 35.17
CA ALA A 243 13.50 3.34 34.82
C ALA A 243 13.08 3.60 33.36
N TYR A 244 13.23 4.83 32.88
CA TYR A 244 13.01 5.13 31.46
C TYR A 244 13.98 4.38 30.56
N ARG A 245 15.28 4.38 30.86
CA ARG A 245 16.28 3.64 30.09
C ARG A 245 16.00 2.14 30.09
N ASP A 246 15.57 1.57 31.21
CA ASP A 246 15.15 0.16 31.29
C ASP A 246 13.90 -0.12 30.43
N SER A 247 12.97 0.82 30.36
CA SER A 247 11.83 0.73 29.44
C SER A 247 12.27 0.70 27.97
N GLN A 248 13.27 1.51 27.59
CA GLN A 248 13.82 1.50 26.22
C GLN A 248 14.48 0.15 25.89
N ARG A 249 15.28 -0.40 26.81
CA ARG A 249 15.89 -1.74 26.68
C ARG A 249 14.85 -2.83 26.47
N THR A 250 13.69 -2.70 27.12
CA THR A 250 12.60 -3.65 27.02
C THR A 250 11.79 -3.43 25.74
N TRP A 251 11.50 -2.18 25.36
CA TRP A 251 10.77 -1.80 24.16
C TRP A 251 11.47 -2.27 22.87
N ILE A 252 12.80 -2.17 22.79
CA ILE A 252 13.57 -2.70 21.65
C ILE A 252 13.32 -4.20 21.44
N LYS A 253 13.02 -4.96 22.50
CA LYS A 253 12.77 -6.41 22.40
C LYS A 253 11.36 -6.75 21.89
N ASP A 254 10.44 -5.79 21.83
CA ASP A 254 9.09 -5.97 21.28
C ASP A 254 9.15 -5.83 19.76
N GLN A 255 9.50 -6.90 19.06
CA GLN A 255 9.78 -6.88 17.62
C GLN A 255 8.49 -6.99 16.79
N GLY A 256 8.32 -6.10 15.80
CA GLY A 256 7.19 -6.10 14.87
C GLY A 256 5.79 -6.01 15.52
N PRO A 257 5.54 -5.07 16.46
CA PRO A 257 4.23 -4.93 17.09
C PRO A 257 3.20 -4.38 16.10
N VAL A 258 1.94 -4.83 16.22
CA VAL A 258 0.82 -4.28 15.43
C VAL A 258 0.57 -2.81 15.78
N VAL A 259 0.68 -2.47 17.07
CA VAL A 259 0.58 -1.11 17.59
C VAL A 259 1.93 -0.71 18.15
N GLU A 260 2.64 0.15 17.43
CA GLU A 260 3.91 0.71 17.85
C GLU A 260 3.69 2.02 18.63
N ASN A 261 4.61 2.36 19.51
CA ASN A 261 4.53 3.57 20.32
C ASN A 261 5.89 4.16 20.70
N ILE A 262 5.91 5.48 20.87
CA ILE A 262 6.98 6.26 21.51
C ILE A 262 6.30 7.12 22.57
N MET A 263 6.87 7.21 23.77
CA MET A 263 6.29 8.03 24.84
C MET A 263 7.37 8.47 25.83
N GLY A 264 7.57 9.77 26.00
CA GLY A 264 8.47 10.30 27.03
C GLY A 264 9.15 11.59 26.65
N PHE A 265 10.25 11.91 27.33
CA PHE A 265 11.13 13.03 26.97
C PHE A 265 12.23 12.48 26.05
N VAL A 266 12.09 12.70 24.74
CA VAL A 266 12.80 11.94 23.71
C VAL A 266 13.89 12.77 23.04
N GLU A 267 13.51 13.86 22.37
CA GLU A 267 14.40 14.61 21.48
C GLU A 267 14.89 15.94 22.11
N PRO A 268 16.21 16.22 22.15
CA PRO A 268 16.76 17.41 22.80
C PRO A 268 16.94 18.63 21.90
N TYR A 269 16.38 18.63 20.68
CA TYR A 269 16.66 19.65 19.65
C TYR A 269 16.35 21.09 20.07
N ARG A 270 15.36 21.28 20.96
CA ARG A 270 14.83 22.62 21.31
C ARG A 270 15.39 23.20 22.60
N ASP A 271 16.15 22.41 23.38
CA ASP A 271 16.97 22.97 24.45
C ASP A 271 18.19 23.65 23.80
N PRO A 272 18.43 24.96 23.98
CA PRO A 272 19.61 25.60 23.42
C PRO A 272 20.94 25.04 23.94
N HIS A 273 20.92 24.28 25.05
CA HIS A 273 22.09 23.52 25.52
C HIS A 273 22.17 22.10 24.94
N GLY A 274 21.08 21.58 24.38
CA GLY A 274 21.01 20.29 23.69
C GLY A 274 21.03 19.06 24.61
N THR A 275 20.62 19.19 25.88
CA THR A 275 20.62 18.04 26.82
C THR A 275 19.27 17.74 27.44
N ARG A 276 18.33 18.68 27.47
CA ARG A 276 16.95 18.46 27.93
C ARG A 276 16.07 18.13 26.74
N ALA A 277 15.21 17.13 26.91
CA ALA A 277 14.39 16.62 25.83
C ALA A 277 12.96 17.19 25.89
N GLU A 278 12.37 17.40 24.71
CA GLU A 278 10.94 17.70 24.56
C GLU A 278 10.12 16.43 24.83
N PHE A 279 8.92 16.60 25.39
CA PHE A 279 7.99 15.48 25.51
C PHE A 279 7.42 15.11 24.13
N GLU A 280 7.34 13.81 23.86
CA GLU A 280 6.83 13.26 22.62
C GLU A 280 5.93 12.04 22.90
N GLY A 281 4.86 11.89 22.13
CA GLY A 281 3.99 10.73 22.18
C GLY A 281 3.51 10.30 20.80
N LEU A 282 4.01 9.16 20.31
CA LEU A 282 3.53 8.49 19.09
C LEU A 282 2.76 7.23 19.44
N VAL A 283 1.63 7.02 18.78
CA VAL A 283 0.92 5.76 18.68
C VAL A 283 0.62 5.52 17.21
N ALA A 284 1.12 4.41 16.68
CA ALA A 284 1.05 4.11 15.26
C ALA A 284 0.70 2.65 15.01
N ILE A 285 0.13 2.37 13.84
CA ILE A 285 -0.23 1.01 13.42
C ILE A 285 0.78 0.57 12.38
N SER A 286 1.42 -0.58 12.55
CA SER A 286 2.38 -1.10 11.58
C SER A 286 1.66 -1.57 10.30
N ASP A 287 2.22 -1.20 9.14
CA ASP A 287 1.82 -1.76 7.85
C ASP A 287 2.60 -3.06 7.57
N SER A 288 1.89 -4.18 7.42
CA SER A 288 2.54 -5.48 7.28
C SER A 288 3.22 -5.70 5.92
N GLU A 289 2.74 -5.09 4.83
CA GLU A 289 3.31 -5.30 3.51
C GLU A 289 4.55 -4.43 3.30
N GLU A 290 4.49 -3.16 3.68
CA GLU A 290 5.64 -2.25 3.67
C GLU A 290 6.73 -2.75 4.63
N THR A 291 6.36 -3.17 5.84
CA THR A 291 7.31 -3.74 6.81
C THR A 291 7.96 -5.03 6.30
N LYS A 292 7.25 -5.87 5.52
CA LYS A 292 7.87 -7.03 4.85
C LYS A 292 8.91 -6.61 3.82
N ALA A 293 8.65 -5.56 3.04
CA ALA A 293 9.63 -5.05 2.07
C ALA A 293 10.88 -4.51 2.78
N LEU A 294 10.69 -3.78 3.88
CA LEU A 294 11.78 -3.28 4.73
C LEU A 294 12.58 -4.41 5.35
N LYS A 295 11.92 -5.47 5.82
CA LYS A 295 12.60 -6.68 6.31
C LYS A 295 13.48 -7.31 5.23
N ARG A 296 13.02 -7.38 3.97
CA ARG A 296 13.86 -7.87 2.86
C ARG A 296 15.10 -6.99 2.65
N LEU A 297 14.98 -5.67 2.75
CA LEU A 297 16.13 -4.76 2.69
C LEU A 297 17.10 -5.02 3.85
N VAL A 298 16.57 -5.13 5.08
CA VAL A 298 17.34 -5.43 6.29
C VAL A 298 18.11 -6.74 6.17
N ASP A 299 17.47 -7.81 5.68
CA ASP A 299 18.07 -9.12 5.45
C ASP A 299 19.20 -9.07 4.37
N ASN A 300 19.16 -8.09 3.47
CA ASN A 300 20.15 -7.87 2.42
C ASN A 300 21.13 -6.71 2.72
N SER A 301 21.03 -6.04 3.86
CA SER A 301 21.79 -4.83 4.21
C SER A 301 23.31 -5.00 4.05
N ALA A 302 23.87 -6.11 4.53
CA ALA A 302 25.30 -6.40 4.43
C ALA A 302 25.82 -6.42 2.98
N LYS A 303 24.96 -6.76 2.01
CA LYS A 303 25.31 -6.74 0.59
C LYS A 303 25.44 -5.31 0.06
N PHE A 304 24.48 -4.45 0.39
CA PHE A 304 24.48 -3.05 -0.05
C PHE A 304 25.52 -2.21 0.69
N ILE A 305 25.80 -2.50 1.95
CA ILE A 305 26.90 -1.87 2.70
C ILE A 305 28.24 -2.04 1.99
N ARG A 306 28.52 -3.22 1.40
CA ARG A 306 29.75 -3.47 0.62
C ARG A 306 29.87 -2.64 -0.65
N ARG A 307 28.79 -1.99 -1.10
CA ARG A 307 28.77 -1.10 -2.27
C ARG A 307 29.02 0.37 -1.89
N LEU A 308 29.02 0.70 -0.60
CA LEU A 308 29.30 2.05 -0.12
C LEU A 308 30.74 2.46 -0.44
N PRO A 309 31.00 3.76 -0.68
CA PRO A 309 32.27 4.23 -1.24
C PRO A 309 33.50 4.07 -0.31
N TRP A 310 33.29 3.76 0.97
CA TRP A 310 34.37 3.44 1.92
C TRP A 310 34.60 1.93 2.13
N SER A 311 33.77 1.08 1.52
CA SER A 311 33.96 -0.37 1.54
C SER A 311 34.97 -0.81 0.48
N ASP A 312 35.68 -1.91 0.76
CA ASP A 312 36.57 -2.57 -0.20
C ASP A 312 36.07 -3.99 -0.47
N SER A 313 35.25 -4.13 -1.52
CA SER A 313 34.66 -5.42 -1.93
C SER A 313 35.69 -6.48 -2.36
N HIS A 314 36.94 -6.09 -2.62
CA HIS A 314 38.03 -6.99 -2.97
C HIS A 314 38.86 -7.43 -1.76
N SER A 315 38.68 -6.79 -0.60
CA SER A 315 39.34 -7.15 0.65
C SER A 315 38.61 -8.30 1.37
N LEU A 316 39.40 -9.20 1.99
CA LEU A 316 38.86 -10.22 2.89
C LEU A 316 38.59 -9.66 4.30
N GLU A 317 39.05 -8.44 4.59
CA GLU A 317 38.82 -7.76 5.87
C GLU A 317 37.34 -7.42 6.05
N ASN A 318 36.81 -7.74 7.24
CA ASN A 318 35.40 -7.54 7.59
C ASN A 318 34.40 -8.06 6.52
N GLY A 319 34.76 -9.17 5.86
CA GLY A 319 33.94 -9.77 4.81
C GLY A 319 33.62 -8.83 3.65
N GLY A 320 34.55 -7.97 3.25
CA GLY A 320 34.43 -7.04 2.12
C GLY A 320 33.84 -5.66 2.46
N LYS A 321 33.59 -5.37 3.74
CA LYS A 321 33.15 -4.03 4.20
C LYS A 321 34.32 -3.10 4.53
N GLY A 322 35.53 -3.67 4.67
CA GLY A 322 36.73 -2.92 5.02
C GLY A 322 36.76 -2.42 6.47
N PRO A 323 37.81 -1.64 6.82
CA PRO A 323 38.10 -1.27 8.20
C PRO A 323 37.25 -0.11 8.73
N PHE A 324 36.65 0.70 7.86
CA PHE A 324 35.81 1.86 8.22
C PHE A 324 34.35 1.51 8.44
N GLU A 325 34.01 0.23 8.44
CA GLU A 325 32.66 -0.25 8.67
C GLU A 325 32.58 -1.14 9.91
N LYS A 326 31.42 -1.20 10.56
CA LYS A 326 31.17 -2.04 11.73
C LYS A 326 31.30 -3.53 11.34
N GLU A 327 31.88 -4.34 12.23
CA GLU A 327 32.04 -5.78 11.98
C GLU A 327 30.68 -6.48 11.91
N LEU A 328 29.90 -6.28 12.98
CA LEU A 328 28.51 -6.67 13.07
C LEU A 328 27.64 -5.48 12.68
N PHE A 329 26.86 -5.66 11.60
CA PHE A 329 25.69 -4.84 11.35
C PHE A 329 24.52 -5.64 11.90
N GLU A 330 24.10 -5.32 13.13
CA GLU A 330 22.92 -5.95 13.71
C GLU A 330 21.69 -5.32 13.05
N PRO A 331 20.89 -6.10 12.31
CA PRO A 331 19.71 -5.58 11.64
C PRO A 331 18.75 -4.99 12.69
N PRO A 332 18.49 -3.68 12.68
CA PRO A 332 17.55 -3.09 13.62
C PRO A 332 16.12 -3.54 13.31
N ASP A 333 15.22 -3.48 14.29
CA ASP A 333 13.78 -3.58 13.97
C ASP A 333 13.42 -2.40 13.08
N PHE A 334 12.78 -2.66 11.96
CA PHE A 334 12.49 -1.65 10.95
C PHE A 334 11.03 -1.77 10.56
N ALA A 335 10.23 -0.78 10.93
CA ALA A 335 8.78 -0.79 10.76
C ALA A 335 8.31 0.41 9.94
N SER A 336 7.46 0.16 8.94
CA SER A 336 6.62 1.22 8.39
C SER A 336 5.33 1.27 9.20
N VAL A 337 4.94 2.47 9.61
CA VAL A 337 3.79 2.70 10.48
C VAL A 337 2.93 3.85 9.97
N HIS A 338 1.63 3.76 10.25
CA HIS A 338 0.69 4.84 10.05
C HIS A 338 0.38 5.46 11.41
N ALA A 339 0.74 6.73 11.59
CA ALA A 339 0.48 7.44 12.84
C ALA A 339 -1.05 7.56 13.08
N LEU A 340 -1.51 7.08 14.23
CA LEU A 340 -2.87 7.26 14.72
C LEU A 340 -2.96 8.52 15.60
N ALA A 341 -1.95 8.72 16.45
CA ALA A 341 -1.78 9.91 17.27
C ALA A 341 -0.30 10.21 17.41
N TYR A 342 0.11 11.43 17.10
CA TYR A 342 1.47 11.91 17.20
C TYR A 342 1.46 13.30 17.84
N CYS A 343 1.65 13.32 19.16
CA CYS A 343 1.78 14.49 19.99
C CYS A 343 3.25 14.92 20.03
N SER A 344 3.62 15.86 19.17
CA SER A 344 4.96 16.43 19.05
C SER A 344 4.88 17.80 18.36
N THR A 345 5.88 18.64 18.54
CA THR A 345 6.00 19.91 17.80
C THR A 345 6.46 19.70 16.36
N ILE A 346 7.05 18.52 16.07
CA ILE A 346 7.47 18.08 14.75
C ILE A 346 6.93 16.67 14.50
N ILE A 347 6.25 16.49 13.37
CA ILE A 347 5.82 15.16 12.90
C ILE A 347 6.90 14.63 11.95
N PHE A 348 7.80 13.81 12.49
CA PHE A 348 8.95 13.28 11.77
C PHE A 348 8.52 12.23 10.71
N PRO A 349 9.16 12.19 9.53
CA PRO A 349 8.93 11.15 8.51
C PRO A 349 9.59 9.82 8.86
N GLY A 350 10.72 9.86 9.55
CA GLY A 350 11.52 8.73 10.01
C GLY A 350 12.06 9.01 11.40
N ILE A 351 12.23 7.97 12.20
CA ILE A 351 12.70 8.06 13.58
C ILE A 351 13.63 6.87 13.88
N ASN A 352 14.78 7.14 14.50
CA ASN A 352 15.73 6.13 14.95
C ASN A 352 15.93 6.20 16.47
N LEU A 353 15.42 5.21 17.21
CA LEU A 353 15.36 5.25 18.68
C LEU A 353 15.80 3.93 19.34
N PRO A 354 16.27 3.98 20.60
CA PRO A 354 16.37 5.15 21.47
C PRO A 354 17.63 5.99 21.23
N ASN A 355 17.64 7.24 21.71
CA ASN A 355 18.78 8.16 21.64
C ASN A 355 20.00 7.77 22.51
N TYR A 356 19.92 6.65 23.23
CA TYR A 356 20.95 6.19 24.16
C TYR A 356 21.96 5.27 23.49
N ASN A 357 23.13 5.81 23.14
CA ASN A 357 24.17 5.07 22.39
C ASN A 357 24.62 3.77 23.06
N ASP A 358 24.71 3.74 24.39
CA ASP A 358 25.05 2.50 25.12
C ASP A 358 23.94 1.45 24.99
N ILE A 359 22.66 1.85 25.04
CA ILE A 359 21.53 0.96 24.78
C ILE A 359 21.52 0.49 23.33
N ARG A 360 21.78 1.37 22.36
CA ARG A 360 21.87 1.02 20.94
C ARG A 360 22.93 -0.05 20.69
N GLN A 361 24.06 0.02 21.40
CA GLN A 361 25.15 -0.96 21.33
C GLN A 361 24.83 -2.27 22.06
N GLU A 362 24.18 -2.20 23.22
CA GLU A 362 23.93 -3.39 24.06
C GLU A 362 22.67 -4.16 23.67
N CYS A 363 21.65 -3.47 23.15
CA CYS A 363 20.31 -4.01 22.95
C CYS A 363 19.78 -3.83 21.52
N GLY A 364 20.42 -3.00 20.69
CA GLY A 364 19.92 -2.61 19.37
C GLY A 364 19.06 -1.35 19.39
N PHE A 365 18.40 -1.06 18.27
CA PHE A 365 17.54 0.10 18.08
C PHE A 365 16.39 -0.23 17.12
N LYS A 366 15.37 0.63 17.08
CA LYS A 366 14.26 0.57 16.13
C LYS A 366 14.32 1.75 15.17
N ASN A 367 13.99 1.50 13.91
CA ASN A 367 13.70 2.54 12.93
C ASN A 367 12.22 2.49 12.58
N ILE A 368 11.58 3.65 12.63
CA ILE A 368 10.15 3.79 12.43
C ILE A 368 9.93 4.81 11.31
N ILE A 369 9.29 4.38 10.23
CA ILE A 369 8.92 5.23 9.10
C ILE A 369 7.43 5.57 9.21
N VAL A 370 7.09 6.85 9.21
CA VAL A 370 5.70 7.33 9.33
C VAL A 370 5.10 7.56 7.94
N ALA A 371 4.72 6.49 7.26
CA ALA A 371 4.36 6.50 5.84
C ALA A 371 3.16 7.40 5.50
N ASN A 372 2.13 7.43 6.34
CA ASN A 372 0.95 8.27 6.10
C ASN A 372 1.27 9.78 6.15
N ARG A 373 2.27 10.21 6.94
CA ARG A 373 2.78 11.59 6.92
C ARG A 373 3.51 11.90 5.61
N MET A 374 4.32 10.96 5.10
CA MET A 374 5.03 11.12 3.82
C MET A 374 4.07 11.12 2.61
N SER A 375 3.02 10.31 2.67
CA SER A 375 1.94 10.27 1.67
C SER A 375 1.17 11.58 1.62
N ALA A 376 0.84 12.17 2.78
CA ALA A 376 0.21 13.48 2.86
C ALA A 376 1.09 14.58 2.22
N GLU A 377 2.40 14.56 2.46
CA GLU A 377 3.34 15.52 1.84
C GLU A 377 3.48 15.35 0.31
N SER A 378 3.30 14.13 -0.16
CA SER A 378 3.52 13.75 -1.56
C SER A 378 2.25 13.79 -2.41
N SER A 379 1.09 14.13 -1.85
CA SER A 379 -0.21 14.14 -2.54
C SER A 379 -0.75 15.54 -2.82
N LYS A 380 0.10 16.58 -2.73
CA LYS A 380 -0.25 17.97 -3.01
C LYS A 380 -0.79 18.15 -4.44
N SER A 381 -1.90 18.87 -4.59
CA SER A 381 -2.47 19.23 -5.90
C SER A 381 -1.71 20.37 -6.59
N GLU A 382 -1.04 21.23 -5.82
CA GLU A 382 -0.20 22.30 -6.33
C GLU A 382 1.18 21.76 -6.75
N LEU A 383 1.51 21.97 -8.02
CA LEU A 383 2.79 21.58 -8.60
C LEU A 383 3.96 22.33 -7.94
N CYS A 384 5.10 21.65 -7.79
CA CYS A 384 6.30 22.23 -7.18
C CYS A 384 6.80 23.46 -7.99
N PRO A 385 6.97 24.63 -7.36
CA PRO A 385 7.32 25.87 -8.08
C PRO A 385 8.76 25.89 -8.61
N TYR A 386 9.61 24.97 -8.12
CA TYR A 386 11.02 24.88 -8.50
C TYR A 386 11.29 23.88 -9.65
N ILE A 387 10.25 23.18 -10.11
CA ILE A 387 10.33 22.19 -11.18
C ILE A 387 9.75 22.78 -12.47
N ASN A 388 10.34 22.44 -13.62
CA ASN A 388 9.80 22.85 -14.90
C ASN A 388 8.36 22.34 -15.06
N ARG A 389 7.45 23.19 -15.54
CA ARG A 389 6.04 22.84 -15.74
C ARG A 389 5.84 21.61 -16.61
N SER A 390 6.74 21.33 -17.56
CA SER A 390 6.67 20.12 -18.40
C SER A 390 6.96 18.82 -17.64
N GLU A 391 7.64 18.90 -16.49
CA GLU A 391 8.09 17.75 -15.70
C GLU A 391 7.37 17.65 -14.36
N ALA A 392 6.63 18.69 -13.97
CA ALA A 392 6.03 18.80 -12.64
C ALA A 392 4.98 17.71 -12.34
N GLU A 393 4.20 17.28 -13.32
CA GLU A 393 3.23 16.18 -13.14
C GLU A 393 3.94 14.84 -12.93
N THR A 394 4.97 14.54 -13.73
CA THR A 394 5.81 13.35 -13.57
C THR A 394 6.55 13.38 -12.23
N PHE A 395 7.08 14.55 -11.86
CA PHE A 395 7.72 14.75 -10.56
C PHE A 395 6.75 14.43 -9.42
N GLN A 396 5.52 14.95 -9.50
CA GLN A 396 4.48 14.70 -8.50
C GLN A 396 4.08 13.22 -8.43
N LYS A 397 3.98 12.54 -9.57
CA LYS A 397 3.64 11.11 -9.66
C LYS A 397 4.65 10.23 -8.91
N HIS A 398 5.95 10.50 -9.03
CA HIS A 398 7.00 9.65 -8.46
C HIS A 398 7.50 10.12 -7.08
N LYS A 399 7.10 11.33 -6.64
CA LYS A 399 7.59 11.98 -5.42
C LYS A 399 7.49 11.10 -4.17
N PHE A 400 6.34 10.46 -3.94
CA PHE A 400 6.15 9.63 -2.74
C PHE A 400 7.14 8.47 -2.71
N SER A 401 7.23 7.69 -3.79
CA SER A 401 8.08 6.50 -3.85
C SER A 401 9.57 6.84 -3.74
N ALA A 402 10.01 7.91 -4.40
CA ALA A 402 11.39 8.38 -4.31
C ALA A 402 11.71 8.88 -2.90
N TYR A 403 10.84 9.71 -2.31
CA TYR A 403 11.02 10.24 -0.97
C TYR A 403 10.97 9.15 0.11
N TYR A 404 10.01 8.22 0.01
CA TYR A 404 9.88 7.08 0.92
C TYR A 404 11.15 6.23 0.95
N LEU A 405 11.65 5.80 -0.21
CA LEU A 405 12.87 5.00 -0.27
C LEU A 405 14.10 5.77 0.18
N TRP A 406 14.20 7.05 -0.16
CA TRP A 406 15.31 7.88 0.28
C TRP A 406 15.38 7.97 1.80
N VAL A 407 14.26 8.22 2.48
CA VAL A 407 14.19 8.23 3.97
C VAL A 407 14.46 6.84 4.55
N VAL A 408 13.92 5.77 3.95
CA VAL A 408 14.21 4.39 4.40
C VAL A 408 15.72 4.11 4.39
N LEU A 409 16.40 4.50 3.31
CA LEU A 409 17.83 4.28 3.16
C LEU A 409 18.64 5.21 4.05
N HIS A 410 18.21 6.46 4.21
CA HIS A 410 18.76 7.43 5.16
C HIS A 410 18.78 6.84 6.59
N GLU A 411 17.66 6.32 7.06
CA GLU A 411 17.54 5.78 8.42
C GLU A 411 18.33 4.48 8.60
N LEU A 412 18.14 3.51 7.68
CA LEU A 412 18.73 2.18 7.83
C LEU A 412 20.22 2.15 7.52
N LEU A 413 20.58 2.67 6.35
CA LEU A 413 21.92 2.54 5.78
C LEU A 413 22.70 3.84 5.90
N GLY A 414 22.06 5.00 6.05
CA GLY A 414 22.73 6.25 6.40
C GLY A 414 23.21 6.22 7.85
N HIS A 415 22.31 6.44 8.82
CA HIS A 415 22.69 6.43 10.25
C HIS A 415 23.22 5.08 10.74
N GLY A 416 22.78 3.96 10.16
CA GLY A 416 23.20 2.61 10.57
C GLY A 416 24.66 2.26 10.24
N THR A 417 25.29 2.92 9.27
CA THR A 417 26.62 2.56 8.74
C THR A 417 27.74 3.50 9.19
N GLY A 418 28.98 3.05 9.02
CA GLY A 418 30.19 3.78 9.40
C GLY A 418 30.68 3.43 10.80
N LYS A 419 31.98 3.21 10.93
CA LYS A 419 32.67 2.90 12.18
C LYS A 419 33.49 4.10 12.65
N MET A 420 33.27 4.51 13.90
CA MET A 420 34.19 5.43 14.58
C MET A 420 35.44 4.67 15.04
N MET A 421 36.61 5.19 14.71
CA MET A 421 37.90 4.66 15.18
C MET A 421 38.15 5.16 16.60
N VAL A 422 38.24 4.26 17.58
CA VAL A 422 38.28 4.59 19.00
C VAL A 422 39.43 3.87 19.70
N GLN A 423 40.12 4.60 20.57
CA GLN A 423 40.99 4.04 21.60
C GLN A 423 40.14 3.78 22.87
N GLU A 424 39.97 2.51 23.22
CA GLU A 424 39.12 2.06 24.34
C GLU A 424 39.85 2.10 25.69
N GLY A 425 41.19 2.06 25.68
CA GLY A 425 42.02 2.09 26.88
C GLY A 425 43.51 2.22 26.54
N ASP A 426 44.38 2.04 27.54
CA ASP A 426 45.83 2.03 27.31
C ASP A 426 46.18 0.89 26.34
N ASP A 427 46.68 1.26 25.16
CA ASP A 427 47.03 0.37 24.03
C ASP A 427 45.92 -0.55 23.49
N LYS A 428 44.64 -0.27 23.81
CA LYS A 428 43.48 -0.99 23.26
C LYS A 428 42.71 -0.13 22.28
N TYR A 429 42.54 -0.62 21.05
CA TYR A 429 41.87 0.07 19.95
C TYR A 429 40.80 -0.83 19.35
N ASN A 430 39.70 -0.25 18.86
CA ASN A 430 38.67 -0.99 18.14
C ASN A 430 39.03 -1.24 16.65
N PHE A 431 40.29 -1.01 16.27
CA PHE A 431 40.87 -1.24 14.95
C PHE A 431 42.33 -1.72 15.11
N ASP A 432 42.93 -2.24 14.03
CA ASP A 432 44.33 -2.69 14.08
C ASP A 432 45.29 -1.48 14.11
N ILE A 433 45.83 -1.18 15.29
CA ILE A 433 46.77 -0.07 15.48
C ILE A 433 48.15 -0.34 14.87
N ASN A 434 48.52 -1.61 14.69
CA ASN A 434 49.81 -2.03 14.13
C ASN A 434 49.78 -2.00 12.61
N ASN A 435 48.62 -2.31 12.01
CA ASN A 435 48.34 -2.15 10.59
C ASN A 435 47.17 -1.16 10.39
N LYS A 436 47.47 0.13 10.56
CA LYS A 436 46.45 1.18 10.57
C LYS A 436 45.66 1.22 9.25
N PRO A 437 44.32 1.38 9.31
CA PRO A 437 43.48 1.59 8.14
C PRO A 437 44.02 2.69 7.22
N ILE A 438 43.95 2.47 5.91
CA ILE A 438 44.35 3.44 4.89
C ILE A 438 43.13 4.29 4.54
N ASP A 439 43.22 5.60 4.73
CA ASP A 439 42.18 6.55 4.35
C ASP A 439 42.00 6.55 2.82
N PRO A 440 40.79 6.24 2.30
CA PRO A 440 40.52 6.16 0.87
C PRO A 440 40.61 7.52 0.15
N LEU A 441 40.55 8.65 0.89
CA LEU A 441 40.65 9.99 0.30
C LEU A 441 42.11 10.43 0.15
N THR A 442 42.95 10.15 1.14
CA THR A 442 44.35 10.61 1.15
C THR A 442 45.36 9.54 0.72
N GLY A 443 44.97 8.27 0.72
CA GLY A 443 45.84 7.13 0.43
C GLY A 443 46.87 6.84 1.53
N ASN A 444 46.77 7.51 2.68
CA ASN A 444 47.70 7.37 3.81
C ASN A 444 47.05 6.63 4.98
N ALA A 445 47.87 6.01 5.83
CA ALA A 445 47.39 5.44 7.09
C ALA A 445 46.79 6.52 8.00
N ILE A 446 45.67 6.22 8.66
CA ILE A 446 45.03 7.16 9.58
C ILE A 446 45.97 7.58 10.72
N THR A 447 45.94 8.86 11.08
CA THR A 447 46.76 9.43 12.16
C THR A 447 45.95 9.96 13.33
N CYS A 448 44.62 9.89 13.27
CA CYS A 448 43.70 10.39 14.30
C CYS A 448 42.56 9.40 14.57
N TRP A 449 42.05 9.42 15.80
CA TRP A 449 40.97 8.59 16.34
C TRP A 449 40.40 9.23 17.61
N TYR A 450 39.24 8.76 18.06
CA TYR A 450 38.62 9.19 19.31
C TYR A 450 39.38 8.60 20.51
N LYS A 451 39.70 9.44 21.49
CA LYS A 451 40.29 9.04 22.78
C LYS A 451 39.18 8.65 23.78
N PRO A 452 39.53 7.95 24.88
CA PRO A 452 38.56 7.63 25.92
C PRO A 452 37.76 8.87 26.39
N GLY A 453 36.43 8.78 26.34
CA GLY A 453 35.50 9.86 26.71
C GLY A 453 35.19 10.88 25.61
N GLN A 454 35.84 10.83 24.45
CA GLN A 454 35.46 11.65 23.29
C GLN A 454 34.29 11.01 22.53
N THR A 455 33.36 11.84 22.06
CA THR A 455 32.18 11.43 21.30
C THR A 455 32.10 12.26 20.01
N TRP A 456 31.29 11.82 19.04
CA TRP A 456 31.01 12.58 17.81
C TRP A 456 30.64 14.03 18.13
N THR A 457 29.65 14.22 19.01
CA THR A 457 29.17 15.54 19.42
C THR A 457 30.25 16.37 20.11
N SER A 458 31.11 15.77 20.94
CA SER A 458 32.16 16.53 21.65
C SER A 458 33.31 16.96 20.76
N GLN A 459 33.48 16.37 19.58
CA GLN A 459 34.53 16.75 18.63
C GLN A 459 34.01 17.68 17.53
N PHE A 460 32.77 17.49 17.07
CA PHE A 460 32.17 18.27 15.98
C PHE A 460 31.32 19.46 16.44
N TRP A 461 31.04 19.58 17.74
CA TRP A 461 30.31 20.71 18.33
C TRP A 461 29.00 21.00 17.58
N GLU A 462 28.78 22.25 17.15
CA GLU A 462 27.57 22.67 16.43
C GLU A 462 27.42 22.04 15.03
N LEU A 463 28.48 21.43 14.48
CA LEU A 463 28.44 20.76 13.18
C LEU A 463 28.03 19.29 13.28
N ALA A 464 28.03 18.71 14.48
CA ALA A 464 27.85 17.28 14.69
C ALA A 464 26.57 16.75 14.03
N THR A 465 25.42 17.38 14.29
CA THR A 465 24.14 16.96 13.74
C THR A 465 24.11 17.12 12.22
N THR A 466 24.38 18.33 11.71
CA THR A 466 24.28 18.59 10.25
C THR A 466 25.23 17.76 9.40
N VAL A 467 26.42 17.42 9.91
CA VAL A 467 27.37 16.56 9.18
C VAL A 467 26.88 15.11 9.15
N ASP A 468 26.29 14.59 10.23
CA ASP A 468 25.74 13.23 10.23
C ASP A 468 24.48 13.14 9.36
N GLU A 469 23.59 14.14 9.40
CA GLU A 469 22.45 14.23 8.49
C GLU A 469 22.89 14.25 7.03
N CYS A 470 23.84 15.13 6.68
CA CYS A 470 24.34 15.19 5.30
C CYS A 470 24.94 13.85 4.85
N ARG A 471 25.63 13.14 5.74
CA ARG A 471 26.18 11.82 5.45
C ARG A 471 25.06 10.80 5.23
N ALA A 472 24.04 10.77 6.09
CA ALA A 472 22.92 9.84 5.97
C ALA A 472 22.12 10.08 4.68
N GLU A 473 21.84 11.35 4.36
CA GLU A 473 21.17 11.75 3.12
C GLU A 473 21.95 11.35 1.87
N LEU A 474 23.27 11.54 1.87
CA LEU A 474 24.15 11.15 0.77
C LEU A 474 24.22 9.64 0.58
N VAL A 475 24.22 8.86 1.67
CA VAL A 475 24.17 7.39 1.57
C VAL A 475 22.84 6.94 0.97
N GLY A 476 21.73 7.51 1.45
CA GLY A 476 20.41 7.24 0.90
C GLY A 476 20.36 7.54 -0.59
N ALA A 477 20.86 8.70 -1.00
CA ALA A 477 20.89 9.10 -2.40
C ALA A 477 21.81 8.22 -3.25
N TYR A 478 23.02 7.90 -2.77
CA TYR A 478 23.99 7.06 -3.48
C TYR A 478 23.46 5.66 -3.78
N LEU A 479 22.65 5.10 -2.87
CA LEU A 479 22.07 3.75 -3.02
C LEU A 479 20.79 3.73 -3.86
N MET A 480 20.22 4.88 -4.17
CA MET A 480 19.04 5.00 -5.06
C MET A 480 19.39 4.79 -6.53
N ASP A 481 20.67 4.66 -6.87
CA ASP A 481 21.15 4.31 -8.22
C ASP A 481 21.35 2.79 -8.39
N ASP A 482 20.99 1.97 -7.39
CA ASP A 482 21.19 0.53 -7.37
C ASP A 482 19.91 -0.23 -7.80
N PRO A 483 19.83 -0.76 -9.04
CA PRO A 483 18.60 -1.38 -9.54
C PRO A 483 18.22 -2.65 -8.78
N GLU A 484 19.21 -3.35 -8.21
CA GLU A 484 18.97 -4.55 -7.42
C GLU A 484 18.34 -4.20 -6.07
N LEU A 485 18.77 -3.10 -5.45
CA LEU A 485 18.14 -2.56 -4.25
C LEU A 485 16.70 -2.14 -4.53
N LEU A 486 16.48 -1.36 -5.59
CA LEU A 486 15.14 -0.86 -5.96
C LEU A 486 14.17 -2.02 -6.28
N SER A 487 14.68 -3.11 -6.85
CA SER A 487 13.87 -4.30 -7.15
C SER A 487 13.30 -5.00 -5.90
N LEU A 488 13.92 -4.84 -4.73
CA LEU A 488 13.39 -5.38 -3.46
C LEU A 488 12.05 -4.75 -3.06
N PHE A 489 11.80 -3.55 -3.57
CA PHE A 489 10.60 -2.76 -3.38
C PHE A 489 9.64 -2.81 -4.58
N GLY A 490 9.94 -3.64 -5.59
CA GLY A 490 9.09 -3.85 -6.77
C GLY A 490 9.34 -2.87 -7.92
N PHE A 491 10.34 -2.00 -7.82
CA PHE A 491 10.71 -1.07 -8.87
C PHE A 491 11.75 -1.71 -9.79
N THR A 492 11.38 -1.91 -11.06
CA THR A 492 12.19 -2.56 -12.09
C THR A 492 12.13 -1.75 -13.38
N ALA A 493 12.87 -2.14 -14.41
CA ALA A 493 12.80 -1.47 -15.72
C ALA A 493 11.41 -1.58 -16.38
N ASP A 494 10.58 -2.55 -15.98
CA ASP A 494 9.28 -2.84 -16.57
C ASP A 494 8.09 -2.42 -15.68
N SER A 495 8.33 -1.84 -14.49
CA SER A 495 7.26 -1.38 -13.60
C SER A 495 6.71 -0.02 -14.04
N GLU A 496 5.49 0.33 -13.59
CA GLU A 496 4.83 1.59 -13.97
C GLU A 496 5.63 2.83 -13.55
N ILE A 497 6.30 2.76 -12.41
CA ILE A 497 7.37 3.67 -12.01
C ILE A 497 8.67 2.88 -12.11
N THR A 498 9.56 3.27 -13.01
CA THR A 498 10.81 2.53 -13.25
C THR A 498 11.87 2.84 -12.19
N SER A 499 12.94 2.05 -12.14
CA SER A 499 14.12 2.38 -11.31
C SER A 499 14.69 3.76 -11.67
N ASP A 500 14.78 4.05 -12.97
CA ASP A 500 15.39 5.28 -13.49
C ASP A 500 14.50 6.50 -13.19
N ASP A 501 13.18 6.32 -13.22
CA ASP A 501 12.22 7.35 -12.81
C ASP A 501 12.42 7.78 -11.35
N LEU A 502 12.69 6.82 -10.46
CA LEU A 502 12.92 7.10 -9.04
C LEU A 502 14.24 7.81 -8.80
N THR A 503 15.31 7.32 -9.43
CA THR A 503 16.62 7.94 -9.40
C THR A 503 16.55 9.38 -9.89
N TYR A 504 15.92 9.61 -11.04
CA TYR A 504 15.77 10.94 -11.60
C TYR A 504 14.94 11.86 -10.69
N ASN A 505 13.82 11.36 -10.16
CA ASN A 505 12.98 12.13 -9.25
C ASN A 505 13.71 12.52 -7.97
N LEU A 506 14.51 11.61 -7.41
CA LEU A 506 15.35 11.89 -6.24
C LEU A 506 16.30 13.07 -6.50
N TYR A 507 17.03 13.09 -7.62
CA TYR A 507 17.97 14.19 -7.88
C TYR A 507 17.24 15.52 -8.10
N LEU A 508 16.05 15.52 -8.71
CA LEU A 508 15.20 16.71 -8.73
C LEU A 508 14.80 17.13 -7.30
N GLN A 509 14.38 16.20 -6.47
CA GLN A 509 13.97 16.45 -5.08
C GLN A 509 15.14 17.01 -4.25
N LEU A 510 16.37 16.49 -4.42
CA LEU A 510 17.59 17.03 -3.79
C LEU A 510 17.82 18.50 -4.14
N GLY A 511 17.66 18.86 -5.42
CA GLY A 511 17.81 20.25 -5.83
C GLY A 511 16.71 21.15 -5.27
N VAL A 512 15.46 20.65 -5.24
CA VAL A 512 14.31 21.34 -4.65
C VAL A 512 14.53 21.59 -3.15
N ASP A 513 14.93 20.58 -2.40
CA ASP A 513 15.12 20.68 -0.95
C ASP A 513 16.34 21.53 -0.59
N GLY A 514 17.40 21.49 -1.40
CA GLY A 514 18.54 22.39 -1.25
C GLY A 514 18.16 23.86 -1.43
N LEU A 515 17.33 24.19 -2.43
CA LEU A 515 16.81 25.55 -2.63
C LEU A 515 15.88 25.96 -1.47
N ARG A 516 14.94 25.08 -1.09
CA ARG A 516 14.03 25.31 0.04
C ARG A 516 14.80 25.52 1.34
N GLY A 517 15.94 24.85 1.52
CA GLY A 517 16.79 24.98 2.68
C GLY A 517 17.19 26.43 2.99
N LEU A 518 17.43 27.26 1.96
CA LEU A 518 17.82 28.67 2.11
C LEU A 518 16.85 29.50 2.98
N GLN A 519 15.59 29.08 3.12
CA GLN A 519 14.61 29.75 3.98
C GLN A 519 14.98 29.69 5.48
N ASN A 520 15.80 28.71 5.87
CA ASN A 520 16.26 28.47 7.24
C ASN A 520 17.68 29.02 7.47
N PHE A 521 18.19 29.87 6.56
CA PHE A 521 19.44 30.61 6.75
C PHE A 521 19.15 32.04 7.20
N ASN A 522 19.71 32.41 8.34
CA ASN A 522 19.60 33.71 8.95
C ASN A 522 20.81 34.59 8.57
N VAL A 523 20.55 35.63 7.77
CA VAL A 523 21.60 36.49 7.20
C VAL A 523 22.28 37.34 8.28
N ASP A 524 21.50 37.86 9.24
CA ASP A 524 22.01 38.79 10.26
C ASP A 524 22.95 38.09 11.24
N SER A 525 22.61 36.86 11.62
CA SER A 525 23.44 36.04 12.52
C SER A 525 24.47 35.19 11.78
N ASN A 526 24.37 35.08 10.45
CA ASN A 526 25.16 34.17 9.60
C ASN A 526 25.08 32.71 10.09
N LYS A 527 23.87 32.26 10.47
CA LYS A 527 23.63 30.92 11.03
C LYS A 527 22.49 30.20 10.33
N TRP A 528 22.63 28.88 10.28
CA TRP A 528 21.56 27.96 9.88
C TRP A 528 20.70 27.61 11.08
N GLU A 529 19.39 27.73 10.93
CA GLU A 529 18.39 27.47 11.98
C GLU A 529 17.88 26.02 11.95
N GLN A 530 18.19 25.24 10.89
CA GLN A 530 17.78 23.83 10.79
C GLN A 530 18.85 22.96 10.09
N ALA A 531 19.18 21.83 10.71
CA ALA A 531 20.33 20.99 10.34
C ALA A 531 20.20 20.29 8.98
N HIS A 532 19.01 19.77 8.64
CA HIS A 532 18.77 19.10 7.36
C HIS A 532 18.79 20.09 6.19
N SER A 533 18.27 21.29 6.38
CA SER A 533 18.24 22.37 5.39
C SER A 533 19.65 22.79 5.02
N ARG A 534 20.54 22.86 6.03
CA ARG A 534 21.97 23.08 5.80
C ARG A 534 22.61 21.92 5.03
N ALA A 535 22.26 20.68 5.37
CA ALA A 535 22.73 19.49 4.67
C ALA A 535 22.27 19.45 3.21
N HIS A 536 20.97 19.61 2.95
CA HIS A 536 20.39 19.66 1.59
C HIS A 536 20.99 20.80 0.78
N PHE A 537 21.19 21.98 1.35
CA PHE A 537 21.84 23.09 0.64
C PHE A 537 23.31 22.76 0.32
N ALA A 538 24.04 22.14 1.24
CA ALA A 538 25.41 21.68 0.97
C ALA A 538 25.44 20.60 -0.13
N MET A 539 24.44 19.71 -0.20
CA MET A 539 24.29 18.73 -1.28
C MET A 539 23.93 19.39 -2.62
N LEU A 540 23.04 20.38 -2.64
CA LEU A 540 22.72 21.13 -3.84
C LEU A 540 23.96 21.87 -4.36
N LYS A 541 24.63 22.64 -3.49
CA LYS A 541 25.86 23.35 -3.88
C LYS A 541 26.94 22.35 -4.30
N CYS A 542 26.88 21.12 -3.77
CA CYS A 542 27.70 20.00 -4.23
C CYS A 542 27.51 19.69 -5.70
N LEU A 543 26.28 19.47 -6.08
CA LEU A 543 25.95 19.09 -7.45
C LEU A 543 26.12 20.28 -8.41
N LEU A 544 25.96 21.52 -7.94
CA LEU A 544 26.17 22.73 -8.75
C LEU A 544 27.65 23.04 -9.03
N THR A 545 28.53 22.87 -8.03
CA THR A 545 29.93 23.33 -8.17
C THR A 545 30.87 22.24 -8.66
N ASP A 546 30.71 21.00 -8.18
CA ASP A 546 31.59 19.88 -8.55
C ASP A 546 30.88 18.83 -9.42
N GLY A 547 29.59 19.02 -9.72
CA GLY A 547 28.81 18.08 -10.56
C GLY A 547 29.04 18.19 -12.06
N ASN A 548 29.98 19.03 -12.53
CA ASN A 548 30.31 19.20 -13.96
C ASN A 548 29.11 19.49 -14.89
N GLY A 549 28.08 20.17 -14.38
CA GLY A 549 26.85 20.47 -15.12
C GLY A 549 25.72 19.45 -14.96
N PHE A 550 25.94 18.36 -14.19
CA PHE A 550 24.92 17.37 -13.84
C PHE A 550 23.67 18.01 -13.23
N MET A 551 23.83 19.03 -12.39
CA MET A 551 22.73 19.83 -11.88
C MET A 551 22.96 21.30 -12.20
N SER A 552 21.90 21.99 -12.59
CA SER A 552 21.90 23.44 -12.75
C SER A 552 20.62 24.06 -12.20
N VAL A 553 20.71 25.32 -11.78
CA VAL A 553 19.57 26.13 -11.39
C VAL A 553 19.54 27.37 -12.27
N THR A 554 18.42 27.57 -12.96
CA THR A 554 18.18 28.79 -13.74
C THR A 554 17.41 29.79 -12.90
N CYS A 555 17.81 31.06 -12.94
CA CYS A 555 17.19 32.15 -12.20
C CYS A 555 16.57 33.16 -13.17
N ASP A 556 15.26 33.41 -13.01
CA ASP A 556 14.55 34.54 -13.61
C ASP A 556 14.21 35.54 -12.49
N SER A 557 15.13 36.49 -12.27
CA SER A 557 15.02 37.48 -11.19
C SER A 557 13.84 38.44 -11.36
N GLU A 558 13.36 38.67 -12.60
CA GLU A 558 12.20 39.51 -12.89
C GLU A 558 10.90 38.82 -12.48
N ARG A 559 10.77 37.54 -12.83
CA ARG A 559 9.59 36.74 -12.49
C ARG A 559 9.64 36.10 -11.11
N LYS A 560 10.78 36.20 -10.42
CA LYS A 560 11.06 35.52 -9.15
C LYS A 560 10.90 34.00 -9.28
N ILE A 561 11.51 33.41 -10.30
CA ILE A 561 11.44 31.96 -10.54
C ILE A 561 12.85 31.37 -10.47
N LEU A 562 12.98 30.25 -9.75
CA LEU A 562 14.14 29.37 -9.81
C LEU A 562 13.70 28.02 -10.37
N THR A 563 14.47 27.42 -11.26
CA THR A 563 14.15 26.10 -11.84
C THR A 563 15.36 25.19 -11.78
N VAL A 564 15.19 24.03 -11.12
CA VAL A 564 16.18 22.95 -11.03
C VAL A 564 16.16 22.12 -12.31
N GLN A 565 17.34 21.78 -12.83
CA GLN A 565 17.51 20.89 -13.98
C GLN A 565 18.60 19.86 -13.70
N VAL A 566 18.40 18.62 -14.16
CA VAL A 566 19.34 17.50 -14.03
C VAL A 566 19.71 16.96 -15.42
N ASP A 567 21.02 16.85 -15.71
CA ASP A 567 21.61 16.34 -16.96
C ASP A 567 22.31 14.99 -16.67
N PRO A 568 21.97 13.88 -17.34
CA PRO A 568 22.34 12.51 -16.92
C PRO A 568 23.80 12.05 -17.17
N ASP A 569 24.76 12.92 -17.50
CA ASP A 569 26.14 12.50 -17.77
C ASP A 569 27.20 13.29 -16.96
N VAL A 570 28.24 12.57 -16.52
CA VAL A 570 29.54 13.01 -15.97
C VAL A 570 29.69 13.14 -14.43
N GLN A 571 30.93 12.90 -13.98
CA GLN A 571 31.37 12.46 -12.65
C GLN A 571 32.44 13.41 -12.01
N SER A 572 32.49 13.46 -10.67
CA SER A 572 33.65 13.58 -9.72
C SER A 572 33.88 14.80 -8.78
N CYS A 573 34.00 14.48 -7.47
CA CYS A 573 34.83 14.98 -6.31
C CYS A 573 34.89 16.48 -5.94
N ARG A 574 34.50 16.97 -4.73
CA ARG A 574 34.91 16.82 -3.29
C ARG A 574 36.21 17.54 -2.83
N THR A 575 36.07 18.73 -2.26
CA THR A 575 36.79 19.26 -1.06
C THR A 575 35.97 20.41 -0.46
N TYR A 576 35.15 20.18 0.58
CA TYR A 576 33.77 20.61 0.36
C TYR A 576 32.94 21.28 1.48
N TYR A 577 32.72 20.69 2.66
CA TYR A 577 31.49 21.02 3.42
C TYR A 577 31.32 22.47 3.97
N GLU A 578 32.38 23.13 4.45
CA GLU A 578 32.25 24.50 4.98
C GLU A 578 32.16 25.55 3.86
N GLU A 579 32.96 25.43 2.80
CA GLU A 579 32.79 26.25 1.60
C GLU A 579 31.48 25.92 0.86
N LEU A 580 31.02 24.67 0.93
CA LEU A 580 29.75 24.20 0.38
C LEU A 580 28.51 24.77 1.07
N SER A 581 28.53 24.87 2.39
CA SER A 581 27.36 25.32 3.14
C SER A 581 27.31 26.84 3.30
N ARG A 582 28.32 27.55 2.77
CA ARG A 582 28.37 29.02 2.74
C ARG A 582 27.36 29.57 1.73
N VAL A 583 26.54 30.52 2.17
CA VAL A 583 25.58 31.26 1.34
C VAL A 583 26.16 32.65 1.05
N ASP A 584 26.60 32.87 -0.19
CA ASP A 584 27.23 34.11 -0.65
C ASP A 584 26.90 34.40 -2.13
N GLY A 585 27.17 35.61 -2.60
CA GLY A 585 26.98 35.97 -4.02
C GLY A 585 25.53 35.79 -4.51
N GLU A 586 25.36 35.06 -5.62
CA GLU A 586 24.04 34.83 -6.25
C GLU A 586 23.07 34.04 -5.34
N PHE A 587 23.58 33.22 -4.42
CA PHE A 587 22.73 32.45 -3.50
C PHE A 587 21.95 33.35 -2.52
N LEU A 588 22.43 34.56 -2.25
CA LEU A 588 21.68 35.56 -1.46
C LEU A 588 20.49 36.11 -2.26
N GLU A 589 20.63 36.30 -3.57
CA GLU A 589 19.53 36.70 -4.46
C GLU A 589 18.52 35.54 -4.62
N TRP A 590 19.00 34.30 -4.73
CA TRP A 590 18.14 33.12 -4.77
C TRP A 590 17.36 32.96 -3.47
N ARG A 591 17.98 33.23 -2.31
CA ARG A 591 17.30 33.24 -1.02
C ARG A 591 16.10 34.20 -1.02
N ASP A 592 16.26 35.41 -1.57
CA ASP A 592 15.15 36.37 -1.64
C ASP A 592 14.02 35.86 -2.55
N ILE A 593 14.34 35.14 -3.63
CA ILE A 593 13.36 34.48 -4.51
C ILE A 593 12.67 33.31 -3.79
N VAL A 594 13.42 32.48 -3.05
CA VAL A 594 12.88 31.37 -2.24
C VAL A 594 11.94 31.90 -1.17
N LEU A 595 12.29 33.01 -0.49
CA LEU A 595 11.42 33.66 0.48
C LEU A 595 10.14 34.23 -0.16
N ALA A 596 10.23 34.77 -1.38
CA ALA A 596 9.07 35.29 -2.12
C ALA A 596 8.11 34.17 -2.57
N ASN A 597 8.63 32.95 -2.80
CA ASN A 597 7.85 31.77 -3.21
C ASN A 597 7.67 30.77 -2.07
N LYS A 598 7.84 31.21 -0.81
CA LYS A 598 7.78 30.34 0.36
C LYS A 598 6.40 29.68 0.44
N GLU A 599 6.39 28.34 0.41
CA GLU A 599 5.17 27.58 0.62
C GLU A 599 4.69 27.72 2.08
N PRO A 600 3.37 27.76 2.33
CA PRO A 600 2.85 27.73 3.68
C PRO A 600 3.29 26.45 4.39
N LYS A 601 3.68 26.56 5.67
CA LYS A 601 4.04 25.39 6.50
C LYS A 601 2.82 24.52 6.74
N TRP A 602 3.02 23.20 6.71
CA TRP A 602 1.96 22.20 6.88
C TRP A 602 1.27 22.29 8.24
N VAL A 603 -0.04 22.04 8.24
CA VAL A 603 -0.85 21.80 9.42
C VAL A 603 -1.35 20.37 9.32
N PHE A 604 -0.99 19.52 10.28
CA PHE A 604 -1.41 18.12 10.28
C PHE A 604 -2.71 17.96 11.07
N VAL A 605 -3.76 17.49 10.40
CA VAL A 605 -5.03 17.11 11.05
C VAL A 605 -4.96 15.62 11.37
N GLN A 606 -5.10 15.28 12.65
CA GLN A 606 -5.02 13.91 13.13
C GLN A 606 -6.40 13.39 13.55
N ALA A 607 -6.63 12.09 13.33
CA ALA A 607 -7.88 11.44 13.71
C ALA A 607 -8.01 11.32 15.24
N ASN A 608 -9.25 11.34 15.73
CA ASN A 608 -9.58 11.01 17.11
C ASN A 608 -10.18 9.60 17.20
N THR A 609 -9.89 8.93 18.32
CA THR A 609 -10.50 7.65 18.69
C THR A 609 -11.43 7.87 19.87
N PHE A 610 -12.63 7.29 19.81
CA PHE A 610 -13.64 7.38 20.85
C PHE A 610 -13.93 5.98 21.40
N LEU A 611 -14.22 5.89 22.69
CA LEU A 611 -14.58 4.63 23.35
C LEU A 611 -16.08 4.63 23.64
N GLU A 612 -16.81 3.74 22.99
CA GLU A 612 -18.24 3.52 23.20
C GLU A 612 -18.45 2.11 23.77
N GLY A 613 -18.54 2.01 25.10
CA GLY A 613 -18.52 0.73 25.80
C GLY A 613 -17.14 0.05 25.69
N ASP A 614 -17.09 -1.16 25.14
CA ASP A 614 -15.85 -1.92 24.91
C ASP A 614 -15.31 -1.75 23.47
N GLN A 615 -15.91 -0.88 22.65
CA GLN A 615 -15.52 -0.70 21.25
C GLN A 615 -14.90 0.68 21.00
N VAL A 616 -13.85 0.70 20.17
CA VAL A 616 -13.22 1.93 19.69
C VAL A 616 -13.83 2.32 18.35
N SER A 617 -14.36 3.54 18.25
CA SER A 617 -14.90 4.14 17.02
C SER A 617 -13.99 5.26 16.51
N PHE A 618 -13.97 5.43 15.19
CA PHE A 618 -13.39 6.59 14.50
C PHE A 618 -14.53 7.52 14.14
N ASN A 619 -14.41 8.81 14.45
CA ASN A 619 -15.39 9.78 13.97
C ASN A 619 -14.94 10.27 12.58
N MET A 620 -15.56 9.70 11.54
CA MET A 620 -15.39 10.13 10.15
C MET A 620 -16.19 11.42 9.92
N SER A 621 -15.60 12.39 9.23
CA SER A 621 -16.22 13.70 9.00
C SER A 621 -17.41 13.68 8.02
N SER A 622 -17.54 12.68 7.14
CA SER A 622 -18.65 12.60 6.17
C SER A 622 -19.48 11.31 6.21
N VAL A 623 -20.79 11.49 6.01
CA VAL A 623 -21.79 10.41 5.90
C VAL A 623 -21.54 9.55 4.65
N ASN A 624 -21.07 10.16 3.56
CA ASN A 624 -20.79 9.46 2.31
C ASN A 624 -19.63 8.46 2.48
N SER A 625 -18.57 8.83 3.19
CA SER A 625 -17.44 7.94 3.46
C SER A 625 -17.83 6.76 4.33
N SER A 626 -18.66 6.97 5.35
CA SER A 626 -19.21 5.87 6.14
C SER A 626 -20.09 4.94 5.30
N THR A 627 -20.91 5.49 4.40
CA THR A 627 -21.78 4.71 3.52
C THR A 627 -20.97 3.91 2.51
N LEU A 628 -19.92 4.52 1.93
CA LEU A 628 -18.98 3.85 1.03
C LEU A 628 -18.23 2.71 1.74
N LEU A 629 -17.76 2.93 2.97
CA LEU A 629 -17.08 1.89 3.75
C LEU A 629 -17.99 0.69 4.03
N ASN A 630 -19.25 0.95 4.40
CA ASN A 630 -20.26 -0.10 4.61
C ASN A 630 -20.55 -0.88 3.32
N LEU A 631 -20.61 -0.19 2.19
CA LEU A 631 -20.79 -0.81 0.88
C LEU A 631 -19.59 -1.67 0.46
N LEU A 632 -18.37 -1.15 0.60
CA LEU A 632 -17.14 -1.88 0.30
C LEU A 632 -17.00 -3.15 1.14
N ALA A 633 -17.69 -3.22 2.28
CA ALA A 633 -17.71 -4.41 3.09
C ALA A 633 -18.42 -5.60 2.43
N PHE A 634 -19.23 -5.40 1.39
CA PHE A 634 -19.91 -6.48 0.64
C PHE A 634 -19.16 -6.89 -0.62
N VAL A 635 -18.04 -6.26 -0.92
CA VAL A 635 -17.19 -6.52 -2.08
C VAL A 635 -15.95 -7.33 -1.65
N GLY A 636 -15.36 -8.09 -2.58
CA GLY A 636 -14.15 -8.87 -2.29
C GLY A 636 -13.01 -8.01 -1.71
N PRO A 637 -12.17 -8.57 -0.81
CA PRO A 637 -11.22 -7.83 0.04
C PRO A 637 -10.20 -6.97 -0.69
N ASP A 638 -9.71 -7.50 -1.80
CA ASP A 638 -8.55 -6.99 -2.51
C ASP A 638 -8.93 -6.69 -3.95
N LYS A 639 -8.10 -5.87 -4.60
CA LYS A 639 -8.25 -5.50 -6.02
C LYS A 639 -9.60 -4.84 -6.35
N ILE A 640 -10.15 -4.07 -5.42
CA ILE A 640 -11.36 -3.26 -5.63
C ILE A 640 -10.99 -2.13 -6.59
N ASP A 641 -11.27 -2.36 -7.86
CA ASP A 641 -10.99 -1.39 -8.91
C ASP A 641 -11.89 -0.16 -8.77
N LYS A 642 -11.27 1.03 -8.76
CA LYS A 642 -12.02 2.29 -8.75
C LYS A 642 -12.96 2.41 -9.94
N ALA A 643 -12.59 1.87 -11.11
CA ALA A 643 -13.48 1.89 -12.28
C ALA A 643 -14.80 1.16 -12.00
N MET A 644 -14.82 0.10 -11.18
CA MET A 644 -16.07 -0.55 -10.78
C MET A 644 -16.98 0.39 -9.97
N LEU A 645 -16.42 1.25 -9.12
CA LEU A 645 -17.18 2.27 -8.40
C LEU A 645 -17.65 3.40 -9.32
N VAL A 646 -16.87 3.77 -10.33
CA VAL A 646 -17.26 4.79 -11.32
C VAL A 646 -18.38 4.29 -12.23
N GLU A 647 -18.35 3.02 -12.64
CA GLU A 647 -19.43 2.37 -13.40
C GLU A 647 -20.76 2.35 -12.61
N ALA A 648 -20.73 2.50 -11.28
CA ALA A 648 -21.92 2.68 -10.45
C ALA A 648 -22.72 3.95 -10.80
N SER A 649 -22.08 4.95 -11.42
CA SER A 649 -22.75 6.17 -11.90
C SER A 649 -23.74 5.91 -13.04
N GLN A 650 -23.62 4.77 -13.74
CA GLN A 650 -24.55 4.36 -14.78
C GLN A 650 -25.87 3.82 -14.23
N VAL A 651 -25.96 3.58 -12.91
CA VAL A 651 -27.21 3.16 -12.28
C VAL A 651 -28.21 4.31 -12.33
N SER A 652 -29.26 4.13 -13.13
CA SER A 652 -30.25 5.17 -13.44
C SER A 652 -30.92 5.86 -12.25
N LYS A 653 -30.95 5.24 -11.06
CA LYS A 653 -31.44 5.85 -9.82
C LYS A 653 -30.94 5.10 -8.58
N TRP A 654 -30.16 5.80 -7.76
CA TRP A 654 -29.80 5.35 -6.41
C TRP A 654 -30.85 5.78 -5.38
N GLU A 655 -30.94 5.05 -4.27
CA GLU A 655 -31.69 5.49 -3.08
C GLU A 655 -30.93 6.64 -2.39
N ASN A 656 -31.62 7.48 -1.61
CA ASN A 656 -31.09 8.76 -1.11
C ASN A 656 -29.68 8.67 -0.46
N GLU A 657 -29.35 7.61 0.28
CA GLU A 657 -28.03 7.48 0.93
C GLU A 657 -26.90 7.09 -0.03
N PHE A 658 -27.22 6.49 -1.18
CA PHE A 658 -26.27 6.09 -2.22
C PHE A 658 -26.20 7.09 -3.38
N GLU A 659 -26.92 8.22 -3.30
CA GLU A 659 -26.99 9.21 -4.38
C GLU A 659 -25.61 9.72 -4.81
N PHE A 660 -24.67 9.80 -3.86
CA PHE A 660 -23.27 10.19 -4.10
C PHE A 660 -22.53 9.25 -5.09
N LEU A 661 -22.95 7.99 -5.23
CA LEU A 661 -22.38 7.07 -6.22
C LEU A 661 -22.70 7.46 -7.68
N SER A 662 -23.59 8.43 -7.87
CA SER A 662 -23.90 9.00 -9.19
C SER A 662 -22.86 10.02 -9.66
N ASN A 663 -21.95 10.44 -8.77
CA ASN A 663 -20.97 11.49 -9.01
C ASN A 663 -19.55 11.00 -8.69
N GLU A 664 -18.70 10.95 -9.71
CA GLU A 664 -17.30 10.53 -9.58
C GLU A 664 -16.51 11.37 -8.57
N ILE A 665 -16.78 12.68 -8.47
CA ILE A 665 -16.09 13.57 -7.52
C ILE A 665 -16.46 13.20 -6.08
N ASP A 666 -17.72 12.85 -5.83
CA ASP A 666 -18.17 12.50 -4.48
C ASP A 666 -17.65 11.12 -4.08
N ILE A 667 -17.56 10.18 -5.02
CA ILE A 667 -16.86 8.90 -4.83
C ILE A 667 -15.40 9.15 -4.47
N ASP A 668 -14.71 10.03 -5.19
CA ASP A 668 -13.28 10.34 -4.99
C ASP A 668 -13.02 10.98 -3.64
N ASN A 669 -13.87 11.91 -3.24
CA ASN A 669 -13.80 12.53 -1.92
C ASN A 669 -13.97 11.47 -0.83
N SER A 670 -14.94 10.57 -0.97
CA SER A 670 -15.16 9.51 0.01
C SER A 670 -14.03 8.48 0.06
N VAL A 671 -13.49 8.07 -1.09
CA VAL A 671 -12.30 7.20 -1.14
C VAL A 671 -11.11 7.89 -0.47
N THR A 672 -10.90 9.18 -0.75
CA THR A 672 -9.80 9.96 -0.16
C THR A 672 -9.92 10.06 1.36
N GLU A 673 -11.12 10.34 1.88
CA GLU A 673 -11.36 10.36 3.33
C GLU A 673 -11.11 8.98 3.96
N LEU A 674 -11.54 7.89 3.32
CA LEU A 674 -11.31 6.54 3.83
C LEU A 674 -9.83 6.13 3.80
N LEU A 675 -9.09 6.55 2.78
CA LEU A 675 -7.63 6.38 2.70
C LEU A 675 -6.91 7.18 3.79
N GLN A 676 -7.31 8.44 3.98
CA GLN A 676 -6.78 9.30 5.05
C GLN A 676 -7.05 8.69 6.44
N ALA A 677 -8.19 8.04 6.61
CA ALA A 677 -8.54 7.31 7.84
C ALA A 677 -7.88 5.92 7.95
N SER A 678 -7.15 5.45 6.93
CA SER A 678 -6.59 4.08 6.86
C SER A 678 -7.64 2.98 7.06
N LEU A 679 -8.89 3.22 6.65
CA LEU A 679 -9.98 2.24 6.69
C LEU A 679 -10.04 1.39 5.43
N ILE A 680 -9.48 1.92 4.34
CA ILE A 680 -9.15 1.21 3.12
C ILE A 680 -7.69 1.53 2.77
N ASP A 681 -7.05 0.62 2.06
CA ASP A 681 -5.70 0.78 1.53
C ASP A 681 -5.77 0.94 0.01
N LYS A 682 -4.78 1.57 -0.60
CA LYS A 682 -4.66 1.69 -2.07
C LYS A 682 -3.33 1.10 -2.50
N ASN A 683 -3.39 0.08 -3.35
CA ASN A 683 -2.22 -0.54 -3.94
C ASN A 683 -1.49 0.50 -4.82
N THR A 684 -0.18 0.61 -4.59
CA THR A 684 0.70 1.57 -5.24
C THR A 684 1.03 1.20 -6.69
N LEU A 685 0.83 -0.06 -7.10
CA LEU A 685 1.15 -0.57 -8.45
C LEU A 685 0.02 -0.43 -9.46
N ASP A 686 -1.22 -0.68 -9.05
CA ASP A 686 -2.39 -0.71 -9.96
C ASP A 686 -3.52 0.22 -9.52
N GLY A 687 -3.32 0.97 -8.42
CA GLY A 687 -4.30 1.90 -7.87
C GLY A 687 -5.54 1.23 -7.28
N ALA A 688 -5.58 -0.10 -7.20
CA ALA A 688 -6.73 -0.83 -6.70
C ALA A 688 -6.87 -0.66 -5.18
N LEU A 689 -8.10 -0.54 -4.72
CA LEU A 689 -8.42 -0.40 -3.31
C LEU A 689 -8.47 -1.78 -2.64
N SER A 690 -8.19 -1.82 -1.35
CA SER A 690 -8.41 -2.99 -0.50
C SER A 690 -9.00 -2.59 0.84
N ILE A 691 -9.79 -3.47 1.42
CA ILE A 691 -10.34 -3.30 2.77
C ILE A 691 -9.91 -4.49 3.61
N ARG A 692 -9.34 -4.24 4.79
CA ARG A 692 -8.89 -5.33 5.68
C ARG A 692 -10.07 -6.23 6.07
N GLU A 693 -9.85 -7.55 6.03
CA GLU A 693 -10.90 -8.55 6.30
C GLU A 693 -11.53 -8.36 7.70
N SER A 694 -10.71 -8.03 8.71
CA SER A 694 -11.18 -7.78 10.08
C SER A 694 -12.08 -6.54 10.22
N VAL A 695 -11.78 -5.46 9.49
CA VAL A 695 -12.58 -4.23 9.46
C VAL A 695 -13.94 -4.53 8.87
N ARG A 696 -13.95 -5.30 7.78
CA ARG A 696 -15.16 -5.72 7.08
C ARG A 696 -16.07 -6.59 7.92
N ASP A 697 -15.55 -7.67 8.50
CA ASP A 697 -16.35 -8.59 9.31
C ASP A 697 -17.00 -7.84 10.49
N THR A 698 -16.27 -6.87 11.05
CA THR A 698 -16.78 -5.98 12.09
C THR A 698 -17.92 -5.11 11.58
N ILE A 699 -17.80 -4.53 10.38
CA ILE A 699 -18.86 -3.73 9.76
C ILE A 699 -20.11 -4.57 9.53
N ILE A 700 -19.99 -5.72 8.86
CA ILE A 700 -21.14 -6.56 8.52
C ILE A 700 -21.87 -7.02 9.79
N CYS A 701 -21.14 -7.43 10.83
CA CYS A 701 -21.75 -7.85 12.10
C CYS A 701 -22.47 -6.72 12.85
N LYS A 702 -22.11 -5.45 12.58
CA LYS A 702 -22.76 -4.27 13.19
C LYS A 702 -24.00 -3.82 12.44
N LEU A 703 -24.09 -4.10 11.14
CA LEU A 703 -25.23 -3.72 10.32
C LEU A 703 -26.47 -4.51 10.76
N SER A 704 -27.62 -3.83 10.80
CA SER A 704 -28.91 -4.50 10.99
C SER A 704 -29.17 -5.45 9.81
N ASN A 705 -30.01 -6.48 9.97
CA ASN A 705 -30.37 -7.35 8.84
C ASN A 705 -30.92 -6.54 7.66
N SER A 706 -31.70 -5.49 7.93
CA SER A 706 -32.21 -4.58 6.89
C SER A 706 -31.10 -3.80 6.18
N ASP A 707 -30.06 -3.38 6.90
CA ASP A 707 -28.93 -2.70 6.28
C ASP A 707 -28.05 -3.68 5.52
N GLN A 708 -27.87 -4.91 6.01
CA GLN A 708 -27.14 -5.95 5.28
C GLN A 708 -27.80 -6.25 3.94
N ASP A 709 -29.13 -6.42 3.91
CA ASP A 709 -29.91 -6.60 2.68
C ASP A 709 -29.70 -5.41 1.72
N LYS A 710 -29.78 -4.19 2.25
CA LYS A 710 -29.61 -2.95 1.47
C LYS A 710 -28.21 -2.79 0.87
N TYR A 711 -27.15 -2.96 1.67
CA TYR A 711 -25.77 -2.83 1.19
C TYR A 711 -25.38 -3.98 0.26
N PHE A 712 -25.91 -5.18 0.48
CA PHE A 712 -25.79 -6.30 -0.46
C PHE A 712 -26.42 -5.96 -1.82
N ASP A 713 -27.65 -5.43 -1.82
CA ASP A 713 -28.35 -5.05 -3.06
C ASP A 713 -27.59 -3.94 -3.82
N ALA A 714 -27.00 -2.98 -3.10
CA ALA A 714 -26.12 -1.98 -3.69
C ALA A 714 -24.86 -2.60 -4.32
N ALA A 715 -24.18 -3.51 -3.62
CA ALA A 715 -23.01 -4.21 -4.16
C ALA A 715 -23.34 -5.05 -5.41
N VAL A 716 -24.50 -5.73 -5.42
CA VAL A 716 -25.00 -6.45 -6.62
C VAL A 716 -25.16 -5.50 -7.80
N ARG A 717 -25.74 -4.32 -7.61
CA ARG A 717 -25.94 -3.33 -8.68
C ARG A 717 -24.61 -2.84 -9.25
N ILE A 718 -23.65 -2.50 -8.40
CA ILE A 718 -22.33 -2.00 -8.81
C ILE A 718 -21.58 -3.06 -9.61
N ILE A 719 -21.48 -4.27 -9.07
CA ILE A 719 -20.78 -5.36 -9.74
C ILE A 719 -21.50 -5.76 -11.03
N SER A 720 -22.83 -5.67 -11.09
CA SER A 720 -23.60 -5.91 -12.32
C SER A 720 -23.35 -4.87 -13.42
N CYS A 721 -22.95 -3.64 -13.08
CA CYS A 721 -22.56 -2.64 -14.08
C CYS A 721 -21.16 -2.92 -14.62
N ALA A 722 -20.23 -3.32 -13.74
CA ALA A 722 -18.86 -3.63 -14.13
C ALA A 722 -18.72 -4.99 -14.84
N PHE A 723 -19.54 -5.98 -14.47
CA PHE A 723 -19.47 -7.34 -15.00
C PHE A 723 -20.19 -7.44 -16.36
N PRO A 724 -19.49 -7.82 -17.45
CA PRO A 724 -20.03 -7.86 -18.81
C PRO A 724 -21.31 -8.67 -18.94
N ASP A 725 -22.27 -8.16 -19.72
CA ASP A 725 -23.50 -8.90 -20.02
C ASP A 725 -23.27 -9.92 -21.13
N THR A 726 -23.23 -11.20 -20.76
CA THR A 726 -22.83 -12.31 -21.63
C THR A 726 -23.97 -13.24 -22.04
N TRP A 727 -25.21 -13.00 -21.60
CA TRP A 727 -26.32 -13.97 -21.78
C TRP A 727 -27.53 -13.47 -22.58
N SER A 728 -27.71 -12.15 -22.72
CA SER A 728 -28.96 -11.51 -23.19
C SER A 728 -29.13 -11.49 -24.72
N GLU A 729 -28.07 -11.70 -25.47
CA GLU A 729 -28.07 -11.71 -26.94
C GLU A 729 -27.56 -13.08 -27.46
N ASP A 730 -27.92 -13.44 -28.71
CA ASP A 730 -27.31 -14.56 -29.45
C ASP A 730 -25.86 -14.22 -29.89
N VAL A 731 -25.11 -13.53 -29.03
CA VAL A 731 -23.70 -13.21 -29.28
C VAL A 731 -22.87 -14.46 -29.15
N GLY A 732 -21.67 -14.34 -29.67
CA GLY A 732 -20.69 -15.38 -29.51
C GLY A 732 -19.99 -15.21 -28.18
N HIS A 733 -19.50 -16.33 -27.64
CA HIS A 733 -18.54 -16.41 -26.54
C HIS A 733 -17.76 -15.12 -26.42
N GLN A 734 -17.99 -14.38 -25.34
CA GLN A 734 -17.46 -13.04 -25.19
C GLN A 734 -16.03 -13.11 -24.66
N PHE A 735 -15.15 -13.83 -25.37
CA PHE A 735 -13.75 -13.99 -25.01
C PHE A 735 -13.01 -12.65 -24.89
N VAL A 736 -13.47 -11.64 -25.65
CA VAL A 736 -13.02 -10.24 -25.54
C VAL A 736 -13.28 -9.62 -24.17
N THR A 737 -14.19 -10.19 -23.39
CA THR A 737 -14.56 -9.72 -22.04
C THR A 737 -14.01 -10.61 -20.92
N TRP A 738 -13.32 -11.71 -21.24
CA TRP A 738 -12.82 -12.65 -20.23
C TRP A 738 -11.90 -11.99 -19.21
N GLU A 739 -11.08 -11.03 -19.62
CA GLU A 739 -10.21 -10.30 -18.71
C GLU A 739 -11.01 -9.51 -17.66
N LYS A 740 -12.10 -8.84 -18.08
CA LYS A 740 -13.02 -8.16 -17.16
C LYS A 740 -13.75 -9.16 -16.26
N CYS A 741 -14.23 -10.27 -16.81
CA CYS A 741 -14.87 -11.32 -16.02
C CYS A 741 -13.91 -11.91 -14.97
N GLU A 742 -12.66 -12.19 -15.34
CA GLU A 742 -11.62 -12.71 -14.44
C GLU A 742 -11.30 -11.72 -13.32
N LYS A 743 -11.27 -10.43 -13.64
CA LYS A 743 -11.05 -9.35 -12.68
C LYS A 743 -12.15 -9.25 -11.63
N TYR A 744 -13.43 -9.35 -12.01
CA TYR A 744 -14.55 -9.11 -11.09
C TYR A 744 -15.17 -10.37 -10.46
N LEU A 745 -14.89 -11.57 -11.00
CA LEU A 745 -15.39 -12.84 -10.46
C LEU A 745 -15.06 -13.06 -8.96
N PRO A 746 -13.88 -12.68 -8.43
CA PRO A 746 -13.59 -12.80 -7.00
C PRO A 746 -14.58 -12.03 -6.11
N HIS A 747 -15.05 -10.85 -6.54
CA HIS A 747 -16.04 -10.07 -5.79
C HIS A 747 -17.42 -10.74 -5.81
N VAL A 748 -17.80 -11.39 -6.92
CA VAL A 748 -19.06 -12.16 -6.99
C VAL A 748 -18.99 -13.40 -6.12
N ASN A 749 -17.88 -14.14 -6.14
CA ASN A 749 -17.66 -15.28 -5.23
C ASN A 749 -17.82 -14.86 -3.75
N TYR A 750 -17.27 -13.69 -3.42
CA TYR A 750 -17.37 -13.11 -2.10
C TYR A 750 -18.83 -12.80 -1.72
N LEU A 751 -19.58 -12.13 -2.60
CA LEU A 751 -21.00 -11.86 -2.44
C LEU A 751 -21.82 -13.12 -2.19
N VAL A 752 -21.63 -14.18 -3.00
CA VAL A 752 -22.39 -15.43 -2.85
C VAL A 752 -22.09 -16.11 -1.51
N LYS A 753 -20.82 -16.14 -1.09
CA LYS A 753 -20.42 -16.67 0.22
C LYS A 753 -21.12 -15.92 1.36
N HIS A 754 -21.24 -14.59 1.23
CA HIS A 754 -21.84 -13.74 2.26
C HIS A 754 -23.36 -13.86 2.31
N ALA A 755 -24.02 -13.83 1.15
CA ALA A 755 -25.46 -14.05 1.05
C ALA A 755 -25.88 -15.33 1.79
N LYS A 756 -25.09 -16.42 1.62
CA LYS A 756 -25.33 -17.69 2.30
C LYS A 756 -25.01 -17.64 3.80
N THR A 757 -23.90 -17.04 4.19
CA THR A 757 -23.46 -16.97 5.60
C THR A 757 -24.45 -16.20 6.47
N TYR A 758 -24.95 -15.07 5.95
CA TYR A 758 -25.83 -14.16 6.71
C TYR A 758 -27.31 -14.32 6.37
N SER A 759 -27.67 -15.24 5.48
CA SER A 759 -29.07 -15.47 5.04
C SER A 759 -29.74 -14.19 4.51
N ILE A 760 -29.02 -13.45 3.67
CA ILE A 760 -29.42 -12.14 3.14
C ILE A 760 -30.68 -12.28 2.26
N SER A 761 -31.66 -11.40 2.47
CA SER A 761 -32.89 -11.33 1.67
C SER A 761 -32.77 -10.22 0.63
N SER A 762 -32.23 -10.55 -0.54
CA SER A 762 -32.05 -9.58 -1.62
C SER A 762 -33.37 -9.15 -2.25
N THR A 763 -33.62 -7.84 -2.30
CA THR A 763 -34.78 -7.27 -3.02
C THR A 763 -34.56 -7.19 -4.53
N VAL A 764 -33.29 -7.31 -4.98
CA VAL A 764 -32.88 -7.35 -6.39
C VAL A 764 -32.55 -8.76 -6.87
N SER A 765 -33.24 -9.78 -6.34
CA SER A 765 -33.02 -11.21 -6.64
C SER A 765 -32.94 -11.55 -8.14
N GLN A 766 -33.73 -10.88 -8.98
CA GLN A 766 -33.65 -11.01 -10.44
C GLN A 766 -32.29 -10.54 -10.99
N GLN A 767 -31.83 -9.34 -10.63
CA GLN A 767 -30.55 -8.80 -11.07
C GLN A 767 -29.37 -9.59 -10.48
N TYR A 768 -29.49 -10.05 -9.25
CA TYR A 768 -28.52 -10.94 -8.63
C TYR A 768 -28.40 -12.26 -9.41
N GLY A 769 -29.53 -12.89 -9.76
CA GLY A 769 -29.53 -14.08 -10.61
C GLY A 769 -28.91 -13.83 -11.98
N GLU A 770 -29.19 -12.70 -12.61
CA GLU A 770 -28.58 -12.31 -13.89
C GLU A 770 -27.06 -12.13 -13.79
N LEU A 771 -26.55 -11.54 -12.70
CA LEU A 771 -25.11 -11.46 -12.44
C LEU A 771 -24.48 -12.86 -12.32
N LEU A 772 -25.11 -13.76 -11.56
CA LEU A 772 -24.63 -15.14 -11.43
C LEU A 772 -24.67 -15.91 -12.76
N LEU A 773 -25.66 -15.63 -13.61
CA LEU A 773 -25.75 -16.18 -14.96
C LEU A 773 -24.57 -15.73 -15.82
N ARG A 774 -24.18 -14.45 -15.76
CA ARG A 774 -23.01 -13.93 -16.49
C ARG A 774 -21.73 -14.62 -16.05
N CYS A 775 -21.55 -14.82 -14.75
CA CYS A 775 -20.42 -15.59 -14.19
C CYS A 775 -20.44 -17.05 -14.65
N SER A 776 -21.62 -17.67 -14.68
CA SER A 776 -21.80 -19.06 -15.12
C SER A 776 -21.32 -19.25 -16.56
N TRP A 777 -21.70 -18.34 -17.47
CA TRP A 777 -21.27 -18.36 -18.87
C TRP A 777 -19.76 -18.21 -19.01
N TYR A 778 -19.15 -17.26 -18.30
CA TYR A 778 -17.70 -17.10 -18.29
C TYR A 778 -16.97 -18.37 -17.85
N LEU A 779 -17.40 -18.96 -16.73
CA LEU A 779 -16.79 -20.18 -16.18
C LEU A 779 -16.96 -21.39 -17.12
N TYR A 780 -18.13 -21.52 -17.76
CA TYR A 780 -18.38 -22.52 -18.79
C TYR A 780 -17.41 -22.36 -19.97
N GLU A 781 -17.23 -21.14 -20.47
CA GLU A 781 -16.31 -20.84 -21.57
C GLU A 781 -14.84 -21.09 -21.24
N ARG A 782 -14.46 -20.91 -19.96
CA ARG A 782 -13.12 -21.26 -19.44
C ARG A 782 -12.98 -22.75 -19.08
N GLU A 783 -13.97 -23.57 -19.41
CA GLU A 783 -14.01 -25.02 -19.12
C GLU A 783 -13.83 -25.34 -17.64
N GLN A 784 -14.45 -24.54 -16.77
CA GLN A 784 -14.52 -24.78 -15.33
C GLN A 784 -15.89 -25.35 -14.99
N TYR A 785 -16.26 -26.48 -15.58
CA TYR A 785 -17.63 -27.00 -15.58
C TYR A 785 -18.20 -27.26 -14.18
N THR A 786 -17.36 -27.74 -13.25
CA THR A 786 -17.77 -27.98 -11.86
C THR A 786 -18.17 -26.67 -11.16
N THR A 787 -17.35 -25.63 -11.29
CA THR A 787 -17.64 -24.31 -10.71
C THR A 787 -18.81 -23.64 -11.44
N ALA A 788 -18.85 -23.74 -12.78
CA ALA A 788 -19.94 -23.22 -13.59
C ALA A 788 -21.28 -23.84 -13.18
N ARG A 789 -21.33 -25.16 -12.95
CA ARG A 789 -22.54 -25.85 -12.49
C ARG A 789 -23.05 -25.31 -11.17
N TRP A 790 -22.17 -25.13 -10.20
CA TRP A 790 -22.54 -24.54 -8.91
C TRP A 790 -23.14 -23.14 -9.05
N PHE A 791 -22.54 -22.31 -9.91
CA PHE A 791 -23.09 -20.98 -10.22
C PHE A 791 -24.44 -21.04 -10.94
N VAL A 792 -24.63 -21.97 -11.89
CA VAL A 792 -25.91 -22.18 -12.58
C VAL A 792 -26.99 -22.62 -11.60
N ASP A 793 -26.70 -23.57 -10.71
CA ASP A 793 -27.67 -24.03 -9.72
C ASP A 793 -28.06 -22.87 -8.78
N THR A 794 -27.10 -22.07 -8.33
CA THR A 794 -27.34 -20.88 -7.51
C THR A 794 -28.14 -19.81 -8.27
N THR A 795 -27.88 -19.63 -9.57
CA THR A 795 -28.63 -18.75 -10.47
C THR A 795 -30.09 -19.18 -10.58
N VAL A 796 -30.31 -20.48 -10.82
CA VAL A 796 -31.63 -21.09 -10.93
C VAL A 796 -32.40 -20.95 -9.63
N GLU A 797 -31.76 -20.97 -8.47
CA GLU A 797 -32.38 -20.69 -7.18
C GLU A 797 -32.73 -19.20 -7.02
N ALA A 798 -31.78 -18.30 -7.32
CA ALA A 798 -31.89 -16.86 -7.08
C ALA A 798 -32.91 -16.13 -7.98
N LEU A 799 -33.04 -16.55 -9.26
CA LEU A 799 -33.96 -15.89 -10.20
C LEU A 799 -35.42 -16.02 -9.76
N ALA A 800 -36.08 -14.91 -9.44
CA ALA A 800 -37.48 -14.92 -9.00
C ALA A 800 -38.44 -15.31 -10.14
N ASP A 801 -38.22 -14.80 -11.34
CA ASP A 801 -39.07 -15.08 -12.50
C ASP A 801 -38.57 -16.30 -13.28
N LYS A 802 -39.23 -17.45 -13.05
CA LYS A 802 -38.95 -18.72 -13.74
C LYS A 802 -39.46 -18.75 -15.19
N ALA A 803 -40.18 -17.72 -15.64
CA ALA A 803 -40.58 -17.55 -17.04
C ALA A 803 -39.69 -16.54 -17.79
N SER A 804 -38.70 -15.94 -17.12
CA SER A 804 -37.80 -14.96 -17.74
C SER A 804 -36.83 -15.59 -18.75
N LEU A 805 -36.32 -14.76 -19.66
CA LEU A 805 -35.25 -15.15 -20.59
C LEU A 805 -33.95 -15.52 -19.84
N ALA A 806 -33.67 -14.85 -18.72
CA ALA A 806 -32.53 -15.19 -17.86
C ALA A 806 -32.65 -16.61 -17.34
N PHE A 807 -33.83 -17.01 -16.86
CA PHE A 807 -34.07 -18.37 -16.37
C PHE A 807 -33.94 -19.40 -17.49
N ALA A 808 -34.52 -19.12 -18.67
CA ALA A 808 -34.36 -19.98 -19.84
C ALA A 808 -32.88 -20.18 -20.20
N SER A 809 -32.07 -19.11 -20.18
CA SER A 809 -30.63 -19.17 -20.46
C SER A 809 -29.82 -19.89 -19.39
N ALA A 810 -30.18 -19.77 -18.10
CA ALA A 810 -29.54 -20.53 -17.03
C ALA A 810 -29.79 -22.04 -17.15
N VAL A 811 -31.04 -22.42 -17.44
CA VAL A 811 -31.41 -23.82 -17.68
C VAL A 811 -30.72 -24.37 -18.94
N ASP A 812 -30.73 -23.61 -20.04
CA ASP A 812 -30.02 -23.97 -21.28
C ASP A 812 -28.52 -24.19 -21.03
N LEU A 813 -27.87 -23.32 -20.25
CA LEU A 813 -26.47 -23.48 -19.86
C LEU A 813 -26.21 -24.73 -19.01
N SER A 814 -27.14 -25.09 -18.10
CA SER A 814 -27.07 -26.38 -17.37
C SER A 814 -27.03 -27.57 -18.34
N GLY A 815 -27.86 -27.51 -19.39
CA GLY A 815 -27.87 -28.51 -20.46
C GLY A 815 -26.57 -28.56 -21.26
N LEU A 816 -25.97 -27.40 -21.57
CA LEU A 816 -24.66 -27.33 -22.23
C LEU A 816 -23.56 -27.97 -21.39
N ILE A 817 -23.54 -27.71 -20.07
CA ILE A 817 -22.58 -28.36 -19.16
C ILE A 817 -22.80 -29.87 -19.14
N ASP A 818 -24.05 -30.34 -19.04
CA ASP A 818 -24.38 -31.78 -19.10
C ASP A 818 -23.90 -32.41 -20.41
N LEU A 819 -24.10 -31.71 -21.53
CA LEU A 819 -23.62 -32.16 -22.81
C LEU A 819 -22.10 -32.31 -22.79
N ASP A 820 -21.35 -31.26 -22.41
CA ASP A 820 -19.87 -31.20 -22.42
C ASP A 820 -19.19 -32.20 -21.49
N ILE A 821 -19.84 -32.61 -20.40
CA ILE A 821 -19.37 -33.72 -19.54
C ILE A 821 -19.90 -35.10 -19.99
N ASN A 822 -20.29 -35.21 -21.26
CA ASN A 822 -20.77 -36.41 -21.95
C ASN A 822 -22.04 -37.05 -21.34
N LYS A 823 -23.03 -36.22 -20.97
CA LYS A 823 -24.38 -36.64 -20.53
C LYS A 823 -25.47 -36.11 -21.47
N PRO A 824 -25.41 -36.45 -22.78
CA PRO A 824 -26.29 -35.85 -23.80
C PRO A 824 -27.78 -36.16 -23.60
N THR A 825 -28.13 -37.29 -22.98
CA THR A 825 -29.51 -37.65 -22.65
C THR A 825 -30.08 -36.74 -21.55
N SER A 826 -29.28 -36.44 -20.51
CA SER A 826 -29.68 -35.54 -19.43
C SER A 826 -29.88 -34.12 -19.94
N ALA A 827 -29.00 -33.66 -20.83
CA ALA A 827 -29.05 -32.33 -21.44
C ALA A 827 -30.34 -32.03 -22.21
N LEU A 828 -31.06 -33.04 -22.73
CA LEU A 828 -32.32 -32.82 -23.46
C LEU A 828 -33.42 -32.20 -22.59
N VAL A 829 -33.47 -32.52 -21.29
CA VAL A 829 -34.50 -32.00 -20.37
C VAL A 829 -34.39 -30.47 -20.25
N PRO A 830 -33.25 -29.89 -19.83
CA PRO A 830 -33.10 -28.44 -19.76
C PRO A 830 -33.26 -27.75 -21.12
N PHE A 831 -32.74 -28.32 -22.22
CA PHE A 831 -32.89 -27.70 -23.54
C PHE A 831 -34.35 -27.57 -23.99
N ASN A 832 -35.19 -28.58 -23.73
CA ASN A 832 -36.62 -28.50 -24.07
C ASN A 832 -37.36 -27.51 -23.17
N LEU A 833 -37.02 -27.43 -21.89
CA LEU A 833 -37.60 -26.44 -20.97
C LEU A 833 -37.24 -25.01 -21.39
N ALA A 834 -35.97 -24.75 -21.73
CA ALA A 834 -35.53 -23.45 -22.24
C ALA A 834 -36.23 -23.08 -23.55
N LEU A 835 -36.42 -24.04 -24.47
CA LEU A 835 -37.16 -23.84 -25.71
C LEU A 835 -38.62 -23.46 -25.47
N GLU A 836 -39.28 -24.11 -24.51
CA GLU A 836 -40.67 -23.83 -24.16
C GLU A 836 -40.83 -22.41 -23.62
N ILE A 837 -39.95 -22.00 -22.69
CA ILE A 837 -39.97 -20.64 -22.14
C ILE A 837 -39.72 -19.60 -23.24
N ARG A 838 -38.68 -19.80 -24.06
CA ARG A 838 -38.34 -18.89 -25.17
C ARG A 838 -39.50 -18.74 -26.16
N LYS A 839 -40.22 -19.83 -26.49
CA LYS A 839 -41.42 -19.77 -27.37
C LYS A 839 -42.59 -18.99 -26.77
N ASN A 840 -42.70 -18.97 -25.44
CA ASN A 840 -43.79 -18.27 -24.77
C ASN A 840 -43.53 -16.75 -24.66
N VAL A 841 -42.25 -16.34 -24.64
CA VAL A 841 -41.84 -14.94 -24.42
C VAL A 841 -41.38 -14.24 -25.70
N LEU A 842 -40.85 -14.98 -26.68
CA LEU A 842 -40.25 -14.44 -27.90
C LEU A 842 -41.10 -14.71 -29.15
N GLY A 843 -40.85 -13.92 -30.20
CA GLY A 843 -41.42 -14.18 -31.52
C GLY A 843 -40.85 -15.47 -32.14
N PRO A 844 -41.59 -16.14 -33.05
CA PRO A 844 -41.20 -17.45 -33.61
C PRO A 844 -39.89 -17.44 -34.44
N GLU A 845 -39.43 -16.25 -34.84
CA GLU A 845 -38.19 -16.05 -35.61
C GLU A 845 -37.01 -15.60 -34.73
N ASP A 846 -37.16 -15.60 -33.41
CA ASP A 846 -36.11 -15.12 -32.52
C ASP A 846 -34.87 -16.05 -32.55
N PRO A 847 -33.65 -15.49 -32.65
CA PRO A 847 -32.40 -16.27 -32.68
C PRO A 847 -32.20 -17.19 -31.48
N LEU A 848 -32.72 -16.86 -30.29
CA LEU A 848 -32.61 -17.71 -29.10
C LEU A 848 -33.42 -19.01 -29.24
N ILE A 849 -34.52 -18.99 -30.00
CA ILE A 849 -35.28 -20.20 -30.34
C ILE A 849 -34.43 -21.11 -31.25
N ALA A 850 -33.70 -20.52 -32.21
CA ALA A 850 -32.76 -21.27 -33.04
C ALA A 850 -31.62 -21.88 -32.24
N SER A 851 -31.08 -21.17 -31.23
CA SER A 851 -30.06 -21.69 -30.31
C SER A 851 -30.56 -22.92 -29.55
N SER A 852 -31.78 -22.90 -29.02
CA SER A 852 -32.38 -24.07 -28.38
C SER A 852 -32.51 -25.27 -29.33
N PHE A 853 -32.95 -25.06 -30.57
CA PHE A 853 -33.02 -26.15 -31.55
C PHE A 853 -31.64 -26.73 -31.89
N ASN A 854 -30.62 -25.88 -32.00
CA ASN A 854 -29.24 -26.33 -32.18
C ASN A 854 -28.75 -27.18 -31.01
N ASN A 855 -28.98 -26.75 -29.76
CA ASN A 855 -28.56 -27.50 -28.58
C ASN A 855 -29.25 -28.87 -28.49
N ILE A 856 -30.57 -28.93 -28.76
CA ILE A 856 -31.32 -30.19 -28.85
C ILE A 856 -30.74 -31.11 -29.93
N ALA A 857 -30.39 -30.54 -31.09
CA ALA A 857 -29.80 -31.29 -32.18
C ALA A 857 -28.42 -31.87 -31.79
N LEU A 858 -27.61 -31.14 -31.03
CA LEU A 858 -26.33 -31.63 -30.52
C LEU A 858 -26.52 -32.88 -29.63
N SER A 859 -27.46 -32.84 -28.69
CA SER A 859 -27.80 -34.01 -27.87
C SER A 859 -28.29 -35.20 -28.70
N TYR A 860 -29.07 -34.96 -29.75
CA TYR A 860 -29.48 -36.03 -30.67
C TYR A 860 -28.31 -36.60 -31.46
N THR A 861 -27.36 -35.77 -31.90
CA THR A 861 -26.14 -36.23 -32.57
C THR A 861 -25.35 -37.16 -31.65
N GLU A 862 -25.10 -36.76 -30.40
CA GLU A 862 -24.31 -37.56 -29.47
C GLU A 862 -24.98 -38.85 -29.02
N THR A 863 -26.31 -38.86 -28.90
CA THR A 863 -27.09 -40.08 -28.62
C THR A 863 -27.29 -40.98 -29.85
N GLY A 864 -26.84 -40.56 -31.03
CA GLY A 864 -26.96 -41.34 -32.28
C GLY A 864 -28.32 -41.23 -32.98
N ASN A 865 -29.20 -40.33 -32.53
CA ASN A 865 -30.49 -40.04 -33.15
C ASN A 865 -30.33 -39.07 -34.35
N LEU A 866 -29.53 -39.46 -35.35
CA LEU A 866 -29.01 -38.56 -36.39
C LEU A 866 -30.10 -37.87 -37.23
N GLU A 867 -31.20 -38.56 -37.55
CA GLU A 867 -32.33 -37.97 -38.30
C GLU A 867 -33.06 -36.88 -37.51
N LYS A 868 -33.25 -37.07 -36.20
CA LYS A 868 -33.84 -36.05 -35.32
C LYS A 868 -32.91 -34.85 -35.17
N ALA A 869 -31.60 -35.10 -35.10
CA ALA A 869 -30.58 -34.04 -35.08
C ALA A 869 -30.64 -33.21 -36.36
N TYR A 870 -30.72 -33.85 -37.54
CA TYR A 870 -30.81 -33.17 -38.83
C TYR A 870 -32.02 -32.25 -38.90
N SER A 871 -33.22 -32.76 -38.57
CA SER A 871 -34.46 -31.98 -38.58
C SER A 871 -34.42 -30.78 -37.61
N ALA A 872 -33.78 -30.95 -36.44
CA ALA A 872 -33.64 -29.86 -35.48
C ALA A 872 -32.65 -28.79 -35.95
N HIS A 873 -31.51 -29.17 -36.54
CA HIS A 873 -30.57 -28.21 -37.16
C HIS A 873 -31.18 -27.47 -38.36
N GLU A 874 -31.96 -28.14 -39.21
CA GLU A 874 -32.67 -27.46 -40.32
C GLU A 874 -33.63 -26.39 -39.81
N LYS A 875 -34.36 -26.66 -38.72
CA LYS A 875 -35.23 -25.66 -38.08
C LYS A 875 -34.43 -24.47 -37.56
N ALA A 876 -33.33 -24.72 -36.86
CA ALA A 876 -32.45 -23.67 -36.37
C ALA A 876 -31.89 -22.81 -37.52
N LEU A 877 -31.43 -23.44 -38.61
CA LEU A 877 -30.89 -22.76 -39.78
C LEU A 877 -31.96 -21.91 -40.47
N SER A 878 -33.17 -22.44 -40.64
CA SER A 878 -34.29 -21.73 -41.26
C SER A 878 -34.70 -20.48 -40.46
N ILE A 879 -34.69 -20.56 -39.12
CA ILE A 879 -34.93 -19.38 -38.26
C ILE A 879 -33.81 -18.36 -38.43
N ARG A 880 -32.54 -18.77 -38.33
CA ARG A 880 -31.38 -17.86 -38.43
C ARG A 880 -31.29 -17.15 -39.78
N LEU A 881 -31.59 -17.86 -40.88
CA LEU A 881 -31.63 -17.26 -42.23
C LEU A 881 -32.76 -16.23 -42.37
N ARG A 882 -33.94 -16.48 -41.77
CA ARG A 882 -35.08 -15.55 -41.82
C ARG A 882 -34.90 -14.34 -40.90
N ALA A 883 -34.21 -14.53 -39.77
CA ALA A 883 -33.87 -13.48 -38.81
C ALA A 883 -32.61 -12.68 -39.21
N GLU A 884 -31.93 -13.07 -40.30
CA GLU A 884 -30.65 -12.50 -40.76
C GLU A 884 -29.58 -12.48 -39.65
N THR A 885 -29.56 -13.53 -38.81
CA THR A 885 -28.60 -13.67 -37.72
C THR A 885 -27.51 -14.70 -38.03
N ARG A 886 -26.57 -14.86 -37.11
CA ARG A 886 -25.38 -15.71 -37.29
C ARG A 886 -25.77 -17.14 -37.68
N VAL A 887 -25.14 -17.70 -38.71
CA VAL A 887 -25.40 -19.08 -39.20
C VAL A 887 -24.24 -20.04 -38.99
N ASP A 888 -23.02 -19.54 -38.72
CA ASP A 888 -21.79 -20.34 -38.64
C ASP A 888 -21.89 -21.53 -37.68
N ASN A 889 -22.39 -21.32 -36.46
CA ASN A 889 -22.54 -22.40 -35.47
C ASN A 889 -23.44 -23.54 -35.97
N THR A 890 -24.48 -23.18 -36.72
CA THR A 890 -25.46 -24.13 -37.24
C THR A 890 -24.84 -24.96 -38.37
N TYR A 891 -24.11 -24.32 -39.28
CA TYR A 891 -23.39 -25.03 -40.34
C TYR A 891 -22.30 -25.94 -39.77
N SER A 892 -21.52 -25.48 -38.80
CA SER A 892 -20.48 -26.29 -38.18
C SER A 892 -21.06 -27.51 -37.46
N ASN A 893 -22.17 -27.36 -36.73
CA ASN A 893 -22.84 -28.48 -36.06
C ASN A 893 -23.46 -29.46 -37.06
N MET A 894 -24.08 -28.96 -38.14
CA MET A 894 -24.58 -29.80 -39.24
C MET A 894 -23.46 -30.57 -39.95
N SER A 895 -22.31 -29.95 -40.16
CA SER A 895 -21.13 -30.61 -40.71
C SER A 895 -20.64 -31.75 -39.82
N SER A 896 -20.58 -31.51 -38.50
CA SER A 896 -20.24 -32.56 -37.52
C SER A 896 -21.23 -33.73 -37.56
N LEU A 897 -22.54 -33.44 -37.66
CA LEU A 897 -23.58 -34.45 -37.85
C LEU A 897 -23.36 -35.26 -39.13
N LEU A 898 -23.08 -34.60 -40.27
CA LEU A 898 -22.80 -35.29 -41.54
C LEU A 898 -21.56 -36.20 -41.44
N LEU A 899 -20.52 -35.76 -40.72
CA LEU A 899 -19.36 -36.61 -40.45
C LEU A 899 -19.74 -37.84 -39.63
N ARG A 900 -20.59 -37.69 -38.61
CA ARG A 900 -21.16 -38.81 -37.82
C ARG A 900 -22.02 -39.75 -38.66
N MET A 901 -22.67 -39.24 -39.72
CA MET A 901 -23.41 -40.04 -40.71
C MET A 901 -22.49 -40.74 -41.72
N GLY A 902 -21.16 -40.59 -41.62
CA GLY A 902 -20.20 -41.18 -42.56
C GLY A 902 -20.10 -40.44 -43.90
N LYS A 903 -20.47 -39.16 -43.95
CA LYS A 903 -20.52 -38.33 -45.16
C LYS A 903 -19.50 -37.17 -45.10
N PRO A 904 -18.18 -37.45 -45.14
CA PRO A 904 -17.16 -36.42 -44.92
C PRO A 904 -17.08 -35.37 -46.04
N ASN A 905 -17.43 -35.72 -47.28
CA ASN A 905 -17.45 -34.76 -48.39
C ASN A 905 -18.60 -33.76 -48.25
N GLU A 906 -19.81 -34.22 -47.92
CA GLU A 906 -20.96 -33.33 -47.64
C GLU A 906 -20.68 -32.44 -46.42
N ALA A 907 -20.01 -32.98 -45.39
CA ALA A 907 -19.59 -32.22 -44.21
C ALA A 907 -18.65 -31.05 -44.59
N GLU A 908 -17.67 -31.30 -45.46
CA GLU A 908 -16.79 -30.24 -45.96
C GLU A 908 -17.53 -29.17 -46.76
N GLU A 909 -18.46 -29.56 -47.64
CA GLU A 909 -19.27 -28.61 -48.41
C GLU A 909 -20.10 -27.70 -47.51
N ILE A 910 -20.64 -28.23 -46.41
CA ILE A 910 -21.35 -27.42 -45.41
C ILE A 910 -20.39 -26.47 -44.68
N MET A 911 -19.18 -26.92 -44.31
CA MET A 911 -18.18 -26.03 -43.69
C MET A 911 -17.79 -24.85 -44.59
N GLN A 912 -17.73 -25.06 -45.91
CA GLN A 912 -17.43 -23.98 -46.87
C GLN A 912 -18.52 -22.90 -46.92
N LYS A 913 -19.72 -23.18 -46.39
CA LYS A 913 -20.81 -22.20 -46.28
C LYS A 913 -20.71 -21.30 -45.05
N CYS A 914 -19.84 -21.61 -44.08
CA CYS A 914 -19.62 -20.75 -42.92
C CYS A 914 -18.99 -19.42 -43.37
N PRO A 915 -19.67 -18.27 -43.25
CA PRO A 915 -19.12 -16.99 -43.65
C PRO A 915 -17.75 -16.69 -43.02
N ALA A 916 -17.56 -17.08 -41.77
CA ALA A 916 -16.33 -16.82 -41.04
C ALA A 916 -15.13 -17.67 -41.51
N LEU A 917 -15.33 -18.67 -42.39
CA LEU A 917 -14.27 -19.49 -42.97
C LEU A 917 -13.87 -19.06 -44.39
N LYS A 918 -14.58 -18.11 -45.01
CA LYS A 918 -14.40 -17.75 -46.44
C LYS A 918 -13.05 -17.13 -46.77
N ASP A 919 -12.47 -16.37 -45.83
CA ASP A 919 -11.19 -15.65 -45.98
C ASP A 919 -10.18 -16.02 -44.88
N PHE A 920 -10.39 -17.15 -44.19
CA PHE A 920 -9.59 -17.56 -43.03
C PHE A 920 -8.28 -18.24 -43.45
N THR A 921 -7.15 -17.54 -43.26
CA THR A 921 -5.79 -18.09 -43.44
C THR A 921 -5.22 -18.63 -42.14
N ASP A 922 -4.17 -19.44 -42.27
CA ASP A 922 -3.40 -19.96 -41.13
C ASP A 922 -2.88 -18.85 -40.20
N ASP A 923 -2.44 -17.72 -40.76
CA ASP A 923 -1.94 -16.57 -39.99
C ASP A 923 -3.09 -15.78 -39.35
N SER A 924 -4.20 -15.60 -40.06
CA SER A 924 -5.39 -14.96 -39.48
C SER A 924 -5.88 -15.76 -38.27
N PHE A 925 -5.88 -17.10 -38.36
CA PHE A 925 -6.39 -17.98 -37.31
C PHE A 925 -5.65 -17.83 -35.99
N ILE A 926 -4.31 -17.91 -36.02
CA ILE A 926 -3.48 -17.78 -34.82
C ILE A 926 -3.69 -16.40 -34.17
N ASN A 927 -3.88 -15.36 -34.99
CA ASN A 927 -4.01 -13.99 -34.52
C ASN A 927 -5.44 -13.61 -34.10
N THR A 928 -6.48 -14.36 -34.50
CA THR A 928 -7.87 -14.00 -34.15
C THR A 928 -8.18 -14.08 -32.67
N GLY A 929 -7.45 -14.90 -31.91
CA GLY A 929 -7.67 -15.08 -30.46
C GLY A 929 -9.04 -15.68 -30.09
N ASN A 930 -9.91 -16.00 -31.04
CA ASN A 930 -11.27 -16.48 -30.79
C ASN A 930 -11.31 -18.02 -30.69
N PRO A 931 -11.63 -18.58 -29.50
CA PRO A 931 -11.66 -20.03 -29.28
C PRO A 931 -12.63 -20.80 -30.19
N ARG A 932 -13.63 -20.13 -30.77
CA ARG A 932 -14.63 -20.76 -31.65
C ARG A 932 -14.04 -21.29 -32.94
N TYR A 933 -13.05 -20.60 -33.50
CA TYR A 933 -12.41 -21.06 -34.71
C TYR A 933 -11.68 -22.38 -34.48
N VAL A 934 -11.22 -22.62 -33.26
CA VAL A 934 -10.53 -23.86 -32.91
C VAL A 934 -11.43 -25.06 -33.07
N GLY A 935 -12.69 -24.97 -32.64
CA GLY A 935 -13.68 -26.03 -32.89
C GLY A 935 -13.83 -26.32 -34.39
N ASN A 936 -13.86 -25.27 -35.23
CA ASN A 936 -13.94 -25.40 -36.70
C ASN A 936 -12.73 -26.15 -37.25
N MET A 937 -11.54 -25.84 -36.74
CA MET A 937 -10.31 -26.49 -37.17
C MET A 937 -10.21 -27.94 -36.74
N VAL A 938 -10.65 -28.26 -35.52
CA VAL A 938 -10.71 -29.66 -35.05
C VAL A 938 -11.69 -30.46 -35.91
N LEU A 939 -12.88 -29.90 -36.19
CA LEU A 939 -13.85 -30.56 -37.07
C LEU A 939 -13.29 -30.74 -38.49
N LEU A 940 -12.68 -29.70 -39.09
CA LEU A 940 -12.04 -29.82 -40.39
C LEU A 940 -10.93 -30.88 -40.38
N SER A 941 -10.09 -30.93 -39.35
CA SER A 941 -9.07 -31.97 -39.21
C SER A 941 -9.67 -33.38 -39.24
N ARG A 942 -10.75 -33.61 -38.49
CA ARG A 942 -11.47 -34.90 -38.48
C ARG A 942 -12.11 -35.24 -39.83
N ILE A 943 -12.66 -34.24 -40.53
CA ILE A 943 -13.18 -34.41 -41.90
C ILE A 943 -12.04 -34.81 -42.85
N ARG A 944 -10.90 -34.10 -42.81
CA ARG A 944 -9.72 -34.40 -43.63
C ARG A 944 -9.19 -35.81 -43.35
N LEU A 945 -9.14 -36.20 -42.08
CA LEU A 945 -8.75 -37.54 -41.67
C LEU A 945 -9.68 -38.61 -42.25
N ALA A 946 -11.00 -38.40 -42.16
CA ALA A 946 -12.01 -39.32 -42.73
C ALA A 946 -11.95 -39.42 -44.27
N GLN A 947 -11.41 -38.40 -44.95
CA GLN A 947 -11.15 -38.40 -46.39
C GLN A 947 -9.79 -39.00 -46.77
N GLY A 948 -8.97 -39.41 -45.80
CA GLY A 948 -7.61 -39.91 -46.02
C GLY A 948 -6.56 -38.81 -46.27
N ARG A 949 -6.89 -37.54 -46.05
CA ARG A 949 -5.97 -36.39 -46.18
C ARG A 949 -5.18 -36.16 -44.89
N LEU A 950 -4.24 -37.07 -44.62
CA LEU A 950 -3.50 -37.12 -43.36
C LEU A 950 -2.69 -35.86 -43.05
N ASP A 951 -2.00 -35.28 -44.04
CA ASP A 951 -1.13 -34.11 -43.81
C ASP A 951 -1.95 -32.84 -43.48
N ASP A 952 -3.08 -32.65 -44.16
CA ASP A 952 -4.02 -31.57 -43.85
C ASP A 952 -4.61 -31.73 -42.44
N ALA A 953 -5.00 -32.97 -42.09
CA ALA A 953 -5.53 -33.28 -40.77
C ALA A 953 -4.49 -32.99 -39.67
N MET A 954 -3.23 -33.41 -39.85
CA MET A 954 -2.14 -33.16 -38.91
C MET A 954 -1.88 -31.66 -38.73
N ARG A 955 -1.80 -30.91 -39.85
CA ARG A 955 -1.59 -29.45 -39.83
C ARG A 955 -2.66 -28.75 -39.00
N LEU A 956 -3.93 -29.09 -39.25
CA LEU A 956 -5.07 -28.47 -38.56
C LEU A 956 -5.16 -28.88 -37.09
N ALA A 957 -5.00 -30.17 -36.77
CA ALA A 957 -5.06 -30.68 -35.39
C ALA A 957 -3.94 -30.11 -34.51
N SER A 958 -2.71 -30.05 -35.02
CA SER A 958 -1.56 -29.54 -34.27
C SER A 958 -1.73 -28.06 -33.94
N LYS A 959 -2.25 -27.27 -34.88
CA LYS A 959 -2.53 -25.84 -34.66
C LYS A 959 -3.65 -25.62 -33.65
N ALA A 960 -4.72 -26.40 -33.74
CA ALA A 960 -5.80 -26.35 -32.77
C ALA A 960 -5.30 -26.66 -31.36
N LEU A 961 -4.44 -27.68 -31.22
CA LEU A 961 -3.81 -28.04 -29.95
C LEU A 961 -2.97 -26.87 -29.38
N THR A 962 -2.06 -26.30 -30.18
CA THR A 962 -1.23 -25.17 -29.75
C THR A 962 -2.08 -23.98 -29.29
N PHE A 963 -3.17 -23.70 -30.00
CA PHE A 963 -4.08 -22.62 -29.65
C PHE A 963 -4.79 -22.87 -28.31
N ARG A 964 -5.37 -24.07 -28.10
CA ARG A 964 -6.03 -24.41 -26.82
C ARG A 964 -5.08 -24.36 -25.64
N GLN A 965 -3.86 -24.89 -25.81
CA GLN A 965 -2.83 -24.83 -24.78
C GLN A 965 -2.50 -23.38 -24.39
N LYS A 966 -2.40 -22.47 -25.38
CA LYS A 966 -2.13 -21.06 -25.12
C LYS A 966 -3.31 -20.34 -24.44
N LEU A 967 -4.54 -20.59 -24.88
CA LEU A 967 -5.70 -19.81 -24.46
C LEU A 967 -6.42 -20.36 -23.22
N GLN A 968 -6.60 -21.68 -23.13
CA GLN A 968 -7.38 -22.35 -22.08
C GLN A 968 -6.49 -23.09 -21.08
N GLY A 969 -5.26 -23.43 -21.46
CA GLY A 969 -4.32 -24.20 -20.65
C GLY A 969 -4.66 -25.69 -20.58
N ASN A 970 -4.38 -26.30 -19.43
CA ASN A 970 -4.59 -27.73 -19.18
C ASN A 970 -6.06 -28.02 -18.83
N ARG A 971 -6.93 -28.05 -19.85
CA ARG A 971 -8.39 -28.23 -19.75
C ARG A 971 -8.91 -29.41 -20.59
N LEU A 972 -10.21 -29.70 -20.48
CA LEU A 972 -10.86 -30.86 -21.09
C LEU A 972 -10.66 -30.90 -22.62
N LYS A 973 -10.92 -29.79 -23.32
CA LYS A 973 -10.76 -29.73 -24.78
C LYS A 973 -9.31 -29.78 -25.24
N THR A 974 -8.34 -29.43 -24.37
CA THR A 974 -6.90 -29.66 -24.62
C THR A 974 -6.57 -31.14 -24.60
N CYS A 975 -7.14 -31.92 -23.68
CA CYS A 975 -7.02 -33.38 -23.66
C CYS A 975 -7.56 -34.02 -24.95
N ASP A 976 -8.69 -33.52 -25.45
CA ASP A 976 -9.25 -34.00 -26.73
C ASP A 976 -8.35 -33.67 -27.93
N SER A 977 -7.77 -32.47 -27.99
CA SER A 977 -6.82 -32.13 -29.06
C SER A 977 -5.51 -32.92 -28.98
N LEU A 978 -5.01 -33.22 -27.77
CA LEU A 978 -3.85 -34.09 -27.58
C LEU A 978 -4.11 -35.49 -28.14
N TYR A 979 -5.31 -36.02 -27.89
CA TYR A 979 -5.71 -37.32 -28.41
C TYR A 979 -5.81 -37.32 -29.94
N ASP A 980 -6.45 -36.32 -30.52
CA ASP A 980 -6.61 -36.21 -31.98
C ASP A 980 -5.24 -36.15 -32.68
N VAL A 981 -4.29 -35.35 -32.18
CA VAL A 981 -2.93 -35.29 -32.73
C VAL A 981 -2.20 -36.63 -32.54
N ALA A 982 -2.34 -37.27 -31.37
CA ALA A 982 -1.75 -38.57 -31.10
C ALA A 982 -2.29 -39.66 -32.05
N ASP A 983 -3.60 -39.68 -32.33
CA ASP A 983 -4.19 -40.65 -33.27
C ASP A 983 -3.64 -40.48 -34.68
N ILE A 984 -3.52 -39.24 -35.16
CA ILE A 984 -2.94 -38.96 -36.48
C ILE A 984 -1.46 -39.35 -36.52
N LEU A 985 -0.69 -39.11 -35.44
CA LEU A 985 0.70 -39.54 -35.34
C LEU A 985 0.86 -41.07 -35.41
N VAL A 986 -0.05 -41.83 -34.78
CA VAL A 986 -0.07 -43.30 -34.90
C VAL A 986 -0.28 -43.72 -36.35
N ARG A 987 -1.23 -43.08 -37.06
CA ARG A 987 -1.49 -43.35 -38.49
C ARG A 987 -0.33 -42.95 -39.41
N GLN A 988 0.53 -42.03 -38.98
CA GLN A 988 1.78 -41.67 -39.63
C GLN A 988 2.98 -42.53 -39.19
N GLU A 989 2.74 -43.61 -38.43
CA GLU A 989 3.78 -44.49 -37.86
C GLU A 989 4.76 -43.81 -36.88
N ARG A 990 4.40 -42.62 -36.36
CA ARG A 990 5.19 -41.82 -35.40
C ARG A 990 4.82 -42.15 -33.96
N VAL A 991 4.86 -43.43 -33.61
CA VAL A 991 4.32 -43.99 -32.35
C VAL A 991 4.95 -43.38 -31.09
N SER A 992 6.26 -43.12 -31.08
CA SER A 992 6.92 -42.54 -29.89
C SER A 992 6.39 -41.15 -29.53
N SER A 993 6.16 -40.29 -30.53
CA SER A 993 5.59 -38.95 -30.31
C SER A 993 4.13 -39.05 -29.83
N ALA A 994 3.36 -40.00 -30.36
CA ALA A 994 1.99 -40.25 -29.91
C ALA A 994 1.93 -40.66 -28.43
N ILE A 995 2.83 -41.55 -27.98
CA ILE A 995 2.91 -41.98 -26.57
C ILE A 995 3.19 -40.80 -25.65
N GLU A 996 4.10 -39.88 -26.02
CA GLU A 996 4.41 -38.71 -25.19
C GLU A 996 3.22 -37.77 -25.06
N LEU A 997 2.49 -37.49 -26.14
CA LEU A 997 1.26 -36.69 -26.08
C LEU A 997 0.16 -37.37 -25.25
N LEU A 998 0.02 -38.70 -25.35
CA LEU A 998 -0.94 -39.45 -24.54
C LEU A 998 -0.56 -39.46 -23.04
N LYS A 999 0.72 -39.49 -22.69
CA LYS A 999 1.17 -39.32 -21.30
C LYS A 999 0.86 -37.91 -20.78
N GLN A 1000 1.06 -36.88 -21.60
CA GLN A 1000 0.67 -35.51 -21.26
C GLN A 1000 -0.84 -35.42 -21.01
N LEU A 1001 -1.65 -36.03 -21.88
CA LEU A 1001 -3.10 -36.11 -21.72
C LEU A 1001 -3.47 -36.77 -20.38
N VAL A 1002 -2.88 -37.93 -20.06
CA VAL A 1002 -3.11 -38.63 -18.78
C VAL A 1002 -2.82 -37.72 -17.60
N ALA A 1003 -1.66 -37.04 -17.60
CA ALA A 1003 -1.26 -36.14 -16.51
C ALA A 1003 -2.25 -34.98 -16.32
N ILE A 1004 -2.76 -34.39 -17.42
CA ILE A 1004 -3.77 -33.34 -17.34
C ILE A 1004 -5.10 -33.89 -16.81
N SER A 1005 -5.59 -34.99 -17.38
CA SER A 1005 -6.88 -35.56 -17.01
C SER A 1005 -6.93 -36.08 -15.57
N GLU A 1006 -5.80 -36.41 -14.95
CA GLU A 1006 -5.73 -36.74 -13.51
C GLU A 1006 -6.03 -35.56 -12.59
N THR A 1007 -5.89 -34.32 -13.08
CA THR A 1007 -6.14 -33.09 -12.30
C THR A 1007 -7.57 -32.57 -12.47
N LEU A 1008 -8.36 -33.16 -13.36
CA LEU A 1008 -9.68 -32.68 -13.76
C LEU A 1008 -10.75 -33.75 -13.52
N THR A 1009 -11.69 -33.48 -12.61
CA THR A 1009 -12.78 -34.40 -12.27
C THR A 1009 -13.67 -34.76 -13.46
N GLU A 1010 -13.86 -33.82 -14.38
CA GLU A 1010 -14.67 -33.95 -15.59
C GLU A 1010 -13.97 -34.70 -16.73
N ALA A 1011 -12.68 -35.03 -16.60
CA ALA A 1011 -11.87 -35.62 -17.68
C ALA A 1011 -11.69 -37.14 -17.59
N GLU A 1012 -12.48 -37.82 -16.76
CA GLU A 1012 -12.38 -39.29 -16.58
C GLU A 1012 -12.57 -40.06 -17.90
N GLY A 1013 -13.42 -39.56 -18.79
CA GLY A 1013 -13.63 -40.16 -20.12
C GLY A 1013 -12.38 -40.09 -20.99
N GLN A 1014 -11.73 -38.92 -21.04
CA GLN A 1014 -10.48 -38.69 -21.77
C GLN A 1014 -9.35 -39.51 -21.17
N LEU A 1015 -9.28 -39.63 -19.85
CA LEU A 1015 -8.32 -40.47 -19.14
C LEU A 1015 -8.49 -41.95 -19.52
N ALA A 1016 -9.72 -42.45 -19.56
CA ALA A 1016 -10.02 -43.82 -19.98
C ALA A 1016 -9.59 -44.07 -21.43
N ARG A 1017 -9.95 -43.15 -22.33
CA ARG A 1017 -9.62 -43.21 -23.76
C ARG A 1017 -8.11 -43.19 -24.02
N ALA A 1018 -7.36 -42.37 -23.29
CA ALA A 1018 -5.91 -42.29 -23.41
C ALA A 1018 -5.21 -43.54 -22.87
N ASN A 1019 -5.66 -44.07 -21.73
CA ASN A 1019 -5.13 -45.32 -21.17
C ASN A 1019 -5.41 -46.53 -22.08
N TYR A 1020 -6.58 -46.56 -22.73
CA TYR A 1020 -6.86 -47.56 -23.77
C TYR A 1020 -5.82 -47.49 -24.89
N LYS A 1021 -5.61 -46.30 -25.48
CA LYS A 1021 -4.68 -46.12 -26.60
C LYS A 1021 -3.24 -46.45 -26.20
N LEU A 1022 -2.80 -45.99 -25.02
CA LEU A 1022 -1.47 -46.34 -24.47
C LEU A 1022 -1.30 -47.84 -24.26
N SER A 1023 -2.34 -48.53 -23.78
CA SER A 1023 -2.30 -49.99 -23.59
C SER A 1023 -2.01 -50.72 -24.91
N VAL A 1024 -2.70 -50.32 -25.99
CA VAL A 1024 -2.49 -50.89 -27.34
C VAL A 1024 -1.07 -50.61 -27.82
N LEU A 1025 -0.62 -49.35 -27.78
CA LEU A 1025 0.70 -48.96 -28.28
C LEU A 1025 1.86 -49.58 -27.47
N TYR A 1026 1.72 -49.72 -26.15
CA TYR A 1026 2.72 -50.41 -25.33
C TYR A 1026 2.76 -51.92 -25.63
N GLY A 1027 1.60 -52.53 -25.90
CA GLY A 1027 1.54 -53.93 -26.34
C GLY A 1027 2.30 -54.15 -27.64
N GLU A 1028 2.10 -53.28 -28.63
CA GLU A 1028 2.81 -53.31 -29.91
C GLU A 1028 4.32 -53.12 -29.76
N LYS A 1029 4.77 -52.36 -28.76
CA LYS A 1029 6.19 -52.15 -28.42
C LYS A 1029 6.79 -53.24 -27.51
N GLY A 1030 6.03 -54.27 -27.12
CA GLY A 1030 6.51 -55.32 -26.22
C GLY A 1030 6.64 -54.92 -24.75
N MET A 1031 6.05 -53.80 -24.34
CA MET A 1031 6.04 -53.28 -22.96
C MET A 1031 4.85 -53.84 -22.18
N ALA A 1032 4.94 -55.12 -21.81
CA ALA A 1032 3.80 -55.88 -21.27
C ALA A 1032 3.27 -55.35 -19.92
N ALA A 1033 4.14 -54.88 -19.03
CA ALA A 1033 3.75 -54.40 -17.70
C ALA A 1033 2.95 -53.08 -17.80
N GLU A 1034 3.46 -52.13 -18.58
CA GLU A 1034 2.85 -50.83 -18.83
C GLU A 1034 1.54 -50.98 -19.61
N SER A 1035 1.51 -51.88 -20.61
CA SER A 1035 0.30 -52.21 -21.37
C SER A 1035 -0.81 -52.72 -20.44
N GLN A 1036 -0.49 -53.66 -19.54
CA GLN A 1036 -1.46 -54.25 -18.61
C GLN A 1036 -1.93 -53.24 -17.54
N ALA A 1037 -1.03 -52.37 -17.05
CA ALA A 1037 -1.39 -51.30 -16.13
C ALA A 1037 -2.39 -50.32 -16.76
N CYS A 1038 -2.09 -49.82 -17.97
CA CYS A 1038 -2.97 -48.92 -18.72
C CYS A 1038 -4.31 -49.60 -19.04
N LYS A 1039 -4.29 -50.89 -19.43
CA LYS A 1039 -5.50 -51.69 -19.71
C LYS A 1039 -6.43 -51.75 -18.50
N SER A 1040 -5.88 -52.11 -17.35
CA SER A 1040 -6.65 -52.29 -16.12
C SER A 1040 -7.28 -50.97 -15.68
N ARG A 1041 -6.52 -49.86 -15.81
CA ARG A 1041 -7.01 -48.52 -15.52
C ARG A 1041 -8.12 -48.07 -16.47
N ALA A 1042 -7.95 -48.29 -17.77
CA ALA A 1042 -8.97 -47.95 -18.77
C ALA A 1042 -10.30 -48.67 -18.52
N ILE A 1043 -10.26 -49.97 -18.24
CA ILE A 1043 -11.45 -50.78 -17.94
C ILE A 1043 -12.14 -50.25 -16.67
N SER A 1044 -11.38 -50.01 -15.59
CA SER A 1044 -11.96 -49.51 -14.35
C SER A 1044 -12.69 -48.17 -14.54
N LEU A 1045 -12.12 -47.24 -15.32
CA LEU A 1045 -12.75 -45.95 -15.59
C LEU A 1045 -14.01 -46.10 -16.47
N ARG A 1046 -13.94 -46.92 -17.52
CA ARG A 1046 -15.10 -47.23 -18.37
C ARG A 1046 -16.25 -47.80 -17.55
N ASP A 1047 -15.97 -48.79 -16.71
CA ASP A 1047 -17.00 -49.49 -15.93
C ASP A 1047 -17.67 -48.57 -14.89
N ASN A 1048 -16.93 -47.56 -14.39
CA ASN A 1048 -17.48 -46.53 -13.51
C ASN A 1048 -18.37 -45.53 -14.27
N LEU A 1049 -17.93 -45.07 -15.44
CA LEU A 1049 -18.63 -44.05 -16.23
C LEU A 1049 -19.84 -44.60 -16.98
N ARG A 1050 -19.78 -45.86 -17.43
CA ARG A 1050 -20.85 -46.57 -18.13
C ARG A 1050 -20.98 -47.99 -17.59
N PRO A 1051 -21.64 -48.19 -16.44
CA PRO A 1051 -21.83 -49.50 -15.83
C PRO A 1051 -22.48 -50.53 -16.77
N GLU A 1052 -23.35 -50.08 -17.68
CA GLU A 1052 -23.98 -50.90 -18.70
C GLU A 1052 -22.99 -51.47 -19.75
N SER A 1053 -21.78 -50.92 -19.82
CA SER A 1053 -20.72 -51.35 -20.75
C SER A 1053 -19.65 -52.24 -20.10
N LYS A 1054 -19.89 -52.69 -18.85
CA LYS A 1054 -18.94 -53.49 -18.06
C LYS A 1054 -18.48 -54.78 -18.75
N ASP A 1055 -19.40 -55.45 -19.44
CA ASP A 1055 -19.13 -56.67 -20.20
C ASP A 1055 -18.79 -56.40 -21.69
N GLY A 1056 -18.60 -55.13 -22.06
CA GLY A 1056 -18.28 -54.71 -23.43
C GLY A 1056 -16.85 -55.08 -23.86
N PRO A 1057 -16.59 -55.24 -25.17
CA PRO A 1057 -15.27 -55.59 -25.69
C PRO A 1057 -14.23 -54.49 -25.39
N PHE A 1058 -12.96 -54.88 -25.30
CA PHE A 1058 -11.84 -53.93 -25.14
C PHE A 1058 -11.43 -53.36 -26.51
N GLU A 1059 -12.32 -52.57 -27.09
CA GLU A 1059 -12.19 -52.00 -28.44
C GLU A 1059 -12.29 -50.47 -28.40
N GLU A 1060 -11.62 -49.81 -29.34
CA GLU A 1060 -11.52 -48.35 -29.40
C GLU A 1060 -12.89 -47.67 -29.41
N SER A 1061 -13.86 -48.26 -30.12
CA SER A 1061 -15.23 -47.76 -30.21
C SER A 1061 -15.93 -47.64 -28.85
N GLU A 1062 -15.63 -48.51 -27.88
CA GLU A 1062 -16.22 -48.45 -26.54
C GLU A 1062 -15.65 -47.29 -25.73
N PHE A 1063 -14.36 -47.00 -25.90
CA PHE A 1063 -13.69 -45.88 -25.21
C PHE A 1063 -13.97 -44.53 -25.89
N MET A 1064 -14.17 -44.51 -27.21
CA MET A 1064 -14.57 -43.30 -27.93
C MET A 1064 -15.93 -42.78 -27.47
N LYS A 1065 -16.86 -43.66 -27.06
CA LYS A 1065 -18.17 -43.27 -26.51
C LYS A 1065 -18.09 -42.58 -25.15
N LEU A 1066 -16.97 -42.71 -24.43
CA LEU A 1066 -16.77 -42.08 -23.12
C LEU A 1066 -16.42 -40.59 -23.24
N CYS A 1067 -16.09 -40.13 -24.45
CA CYS A 1067 -15.83 -38.73 -24.76
C CYS A 1067 -16.87 -38.22 -25.75
N LEU A 1068 -17.08 -36.91 -25.73
CA LEU A 1068 -17.89 -36.22 -26.72
C LEU A 1068 -17.20 -36.28 -28.09
N PHE A 1069 -18.00 -36.45 -29.15
CA PHE A 1069 -17.46 -36.31 -30.50
C PHE A 1069 -17.40 -34.84 -30.95
N MET A 1070 -18.25 -33.98 -30.40
CA MET A 1070 -18.20 -32.54 -30.68
C MET A 1070 -17.31 -31.82 -29.66
N LEU A 1071 -16.50 -30.86 -30.12
CA LEU A 1071 -15.42 -30.27 -29.32
C LEU A 1071 -15.44 -28.73 -29.36
N TRP A 1072 -16.61 -28.10 -29.42
CA TRP A 1072 -16.75 -26.64 -29.55
C TRP A 1072 -16.75 -25.97 -28.20
#